data_AF-A0A9W7ST38-F1
#
_entry.id   AF-A0A9W7ST38-F1
#
_cell.length_a   1.000
_cell.length_b   1.000
_cell.length_c   1.000
_cell.angle_alpha   90.00
_cell.angle_beta   90.00
_cell.angle_gamma   90.00
#
_symmetry.space_group_name_H-M   'P 1'
#
loop_
_entity.id
_entity.type
_entity.pdbx_description
1 polymer ?
#
loop_
_entity_poly.entity_id
_entity_poly.type
_entity_poly.pdbx_seq_one_letter_code
_entity_poly.pdbx_strand_id
1 'polypeptide(L)'
;MGTLDSAKDQIRILKQQIEATEGQLRNLKLQLQQAEHQAEASRQLSDAYMGGFPAEWLEETMVVLQGTPVQDIAQKVRQEGGFAGAPSAEDAASKRRWPLECHEYKRYGRQLIMPEVGLHGQLRLKNAKVLVVGVGGLGCPAAAYLAGAGVGRLGLVDGDTVEESNLHRQIAHSTARVGMYKAKSAAEYLQGLNPTVIYDSYTQHLTPQTSIQLFDQYDLILDCTDHPTSRYLISDACVLTGKPLVSASALKTEGQLIVLNNPPRPPGDASGGPCYRCIFPRPPPADSILSCGEGGILGPVVGTMGVLQALEAIKLLAAGIEHPKPDWIGAETEPPRTTLLTFSAYSIPQFRSVRMRARKADCAACSCQATITRQSLGSGSLDYVAFCGTAAPVNILPPSSRITARDFSRLPTDGSNVLIDVRDETQYAICALRGSVNLPWSGNADAWIDNALRSGVFLEPDKDHFVVCRYGNDSQLAARAVLERLGLSIKDIQGGFRAWRDERPAEELIQSRLSSDPYELYTNVPSEPQLSIIIMKSDLILRPAGFAEQRCIARDVLGHYGSIVLSAMYGSTKPTDGIPKHDIIKALKQCIRVHPSLSVIVLSAVGEVPQYARVASLDLDQHLRFLEPTGLDEAAIKQLHGLAHRDRLPHMSKTPPWRVYIAPTASGFWLVLSLAHSLGDGRSGYLFHSTFLKAMQSSHDLDQDASPNRDISSTKELAPPLELMRPTPISWSYLLPPLLNQYAPKFVSRMLGIATERPKDVWFGADERPGLPQPGYVVATDLRALMISSNTTQQVLGACRRRRVRLTGLLSQVIARALSIALRARGKDYVNFSQATAIDLRRCIPEAAGTMGNYASAAEDTSVVSPICSGTALDRLSDRDWEAARHVTEHLAQVSSTLTNQPLSLLKYLNDFSSWIIQKASTPAEHSFELSNVGVFNAPDAGETQQEWQVRDVVFSGSADCGGAALSICAASTKGGRLSLIASWWPGMLGVEDEDAFAEVVLEGIKIQLDGID
;
A
#
# COMPACT_ATOMS: atom_id res chain seq x y z
N MET A 1 1.96 -47.25 56.67
CA MET A 1 2.29 -46.59 55.38
C MET A 1 1.46 -47.11 54.20
N GLY A 2 0.95 -48.35 54.18
CA GLY A 2 0.22 -48.89 53.01
C GLY A 2 -1.23 -48.41 52.77
N THR A 3 -1.89 -47.73 53.71
CA THR A 3 -3.31 -47.34 53.57
C THR A 3 -3.52 -45.93 53.00
N LEU A 4 -2.54 -45.04 53.10
CA LEU A 4 -2.68 -43.64 52.64
C LEU A 4 -2.45 -43.49 51.13
N ASP A 5 -1.59 -44.30 50.53
CA ASP A 5 -1.32 -44.27 49.08
C ASP A 5 -2.46 -44.90 48.27
N SER A 6 -3.12 -45.95 48.81
CA SER A 6 -4.32 -46.54 48.22
C SER A 6 -5.49 -45.54 48.10
N ALA A 7 -5.69 -44.69 49.11
CA ALA A 7 -6.72 -43.66 49.08
C ALA A 7 -6.43 -42.55 48.06
N LYS A 8 -5.16 -42.18 47.87
CA LYS A 8 -4.76 -41.17 46.88
C LYS A 8 -4.92 -41.68 45.45
N ASP A 9 -4.61 -42.95 45.20
CA ASP A 9 -4.84 -43.57 43.90
C ASP A 9 -6.34 -43.73 43.60
N GLN A 10 -7.16 -44.10 44.59
CA GLN A 10 -8.62 -44.10 44.43
C GLN A 10 -9.17 -42.70 44.11
N ILE A 11 -8.69 -41.65 44.77
CA ILE A 11 -9.12 -40.26 44.47
C ILE A 11 -8.71 -39.87 43.04
N ARG A 12 -7.50 -40.26 42.59
CA ARG A 12 -7.04 -39.97 41.23
C ARG A 12 -7.88 -40.67 40.18
N ILE A 13 -8.21 -41.94 40.40
CA ILE A 13 -9.07 -42.73 39.52
C ILE A 13 -10.48 -42.14 39.49
N LEU A 14 -11.04 -41.76 40.64
CA LEU A 14 -12.36 -41.12 40.71
C LEU A 14 -12.38 -39.77 40.00
N LYS A 15 -11.32 -38.96 40.12
CA LYS A 15 -11.22 -37.68 39.38
C LYS A 15 -11.18 -37.90 37.86
N GLN A 16 -10.41 -38.89 37.40
CA GLN A 16 -10.39 -39.23 35.97
C GLN A 16 -11.74 -39.78 35.48
N GLN A 17 -12.43 -40.56 36.31
CA GLN A 17 -13.79 -41.02 36.01
C GLN A 17 -14.80 -39.87 35.96
N ILE A 18 -14.71 -38.90 36.88
CA ILE A 18 -15.57 -37.70 36.86
C ILE A 18 -15.30 -36.90 35.59
N GLU A 19 -14.05 -36.65 35.23
CA GLU A 19 -13.70 -35.86 34.04
C GLU A 19 -14.12 -36.55 32.74
N ALA A 20 -13.98 -37.88 32.67
CA ALA A 20 -14.48 -38.69 31.56
C ALA A 20 -16.03 -38.68 31.50
N THR A 21 -16.71 -38.77 32.65
CA THR A 21 -18.18 -38.72 32.74
C THR A 21 -18.70 -37.32 32.38
N GLU A 22 -18.01 -36.25 32.76
CA GLU A 22 -18.33 -34.88 32.36
C GLU A 22 -18.06 -34.64 30.87
N GLY A 23 -17.03 -35.28 30.32
CA GLY A 23 -16.79 -35.33 28.87
C GLY A 23 -17.93 -36.04 28.13
N GLN A 24 -18.35 -37.21 28.61
CA GLN A 24 -19.50 -37.94 28.07
C GLN A 24 -20.80 -37.16 28.24
N LEU A 25 -21.03 -36.50 29.38
CA LEU A 25 -22.22 -35.69 29.63
C LEU A 25 -22.25 -34.46 28.74
N ARG A 26 -21.10 -33.82 28.46
CA ARG A 26 -21.01 -32.73 27.48
C ARG A 26 -21.34 -33.21 26.08
N ASN A 27 -20.84 -34.38 25.69
CA ASN A 27 -21.10 -34.95 24.37
C ASN A 27 -22.57 -35.39 24.22
N LEU A 28 -23.15 -36.01 25.26
CA LEU A 28 -24.57 -36.37 25.33
C LEU A 28 -25.47 -35.13 25.36
N LYS A 29 -25.08 -34.05 26.04
CA LYS A 29 -25.81 -32.77 25.98
C LYS A 29 -25.77 -32.16 24.59
N LEU A 30 -24.64 -32.27 23.88
CA LEU A 30 -24.50 -31.78 22.51
C LEU A 30 -25.35 -32.62 21.53
N GLN A 31 -25.36 -33.95 21.72
CA GLN A 31 -26.20 -34.87 20.96
C GLN A 31 -27.69 -34.67 21.28
N LEU A 32 -28.05 -34.43 22.54
CA LEU A 32 -29.41 -34.10 22.97
C LEU A 32 -29.86 -32.77 22.36
N GLN A 33 -29.01 -31.74 22.39
CA GLN A 33 -29.31 -30.45 21.78
C GLN A 33 -29.45 -30.55 20.25
N GLN A 34 -28.63 -31.39 19.60
CA GLN A 34 -28.78 -31.69 18.16
C GLN A 34 -30.05 -32.50 17.85
N ALA A 35 -30.41 -33.47 18.70
CA ALA A 35 -31.62 -34.27 18.57
C ALA A 35 -32.89 -33.45 18.85
N GLU A 36 -32.88 -32.56 19.85
CA GLU A 36 -33.94 -31.60 20.14
C GLU A 36 -34.11 -30.62 18.98
N HIS A 37 -33.02 -30.14 18.38
CA HIS A 37 -33.08 -29.27 17.21
C HIS A 37 -33.60 -30.00 15.96
N GLN A 38 -33.24 -31.28 15.77
CA GLN A 38 -33.78 -32.13 14.70
C GLN A 38 -35.24 -32.52 14.93
N ALA A 39 -35.67 -32.72 16.18
CA ALA A 39 -37.05 -33.01 16.55
C ALA A 39 -37.93 -31.75 16.40
N GLU A 40 -37.44 -30.57 16.80
CA GLU A 40 -38.11 -29.29 16.63
C GLU A 40 -38.22 -28.92 15.13
N ALA A 41 -37.16 -29.13 14.35
CA ALA A 41 -37.17 -28.96 12.90
C ALA A 41 -38.11 -29.94 12.20
N SER A 42 -38.18 -31.21 12.63
CA SER A 42 -39.10 -32.21 12.08
C SER A 42 -40.56 -31.95 12.46
N ARG A 43 -40.82 -31.39 13.65
CA ARG A 43 -42.15 -30.99 14.12
C ARG A 43 -42.65 -29.74 13.36
N GLN A 44 -41.76 -28.77 13.12
CA GLN A 44 -42.04 -27.59 12.30
C GLN A 44 -42.21 -27.92 10.81
N LEU A 45 -41.51 -28.94 10.29
CA LEU A 45 -41.69 -29.46 8.93
C LEU A 45 -42.97 -30.30 8.78
N SER A 46 -43.42 -31.01 9.83
CA SER A 46 -44.69 -31.74 9.82
C SER A 46 -45.91 -30.80 9.87
N ASP A 47 -45.80 -29.67 10.58
CA ASP A 47 -46.90 -28.68 10.66
C ASP A 47 -46.97 -27.76 9.42
N ALA A 48 -45.92 -27.73 8.58
CA ALA A 48 -45.88 -27.00 7.31
C ALA A 48 -46.41 -27.79 6.10
N TYR A 49 -46.78 -29.07 6.27
CA TYR A 49 -47.22 -29.94 5.16
C TYR A 49 -48.72 -30.32 5.26
N MET A 50 -49.60 -29.31 5.24
CA MET A 50 -51.01 -29.47 4.86
C MET A 50 -51.42 -28.31 3.95
N GLY A 51 -51.06 -28.42 2.66
CA GLY A 51 -51.53 -27.50 1.61
C GLY A 51 -50.65 -27.52 0.37
N GLY A 52 -50.88 -28.46 -0.54
CA GLY A 52 -50.21 -28.52 -1.85
C GLY A 52 -50.58 -27.35 -2.77
N PHE A 53 -49.74 -27.11 -3.79
CA PHE A 53 -49.99 -26.10 -4.82
C PHE A 53 -51.18 -26.49 -5.73
N PRO A 54 -52.04 -25.53 -6.15
CA PRO A 54 -53.06 -25.75 -7.18
C PRO A 54 -52.44 -26.13 -8.53
N ALA A 55 -53.08 -27.04 -9.27
CA ALA A 55 -52.61 -27.58 -10.55
C ALA A 55 -52.40 -26.52 -11.64
N GLU A 56 -53.02 -25.36 -11.50
CA GLU A 56 -52.96 -24.22 -12.44
C GLU A 56 -51.66 -23.39 -12.37
N TRP A 57 -50.79 -23.63 -11.38
CA TRP A 57 -49.49 -22.93 -11.28
C TRP A 57 -48.30 -23.71 -11.88
N LEU A 58 -48.53 -24.94 -12.35
CA LEU A 58 -47.49 -25.71 -13.02
C LEU A 58 -47.24 -25.23 -14.45
N GLU A 59 -48.28 -24.82 -15.17
CA GLU A 59 -48.15 -24.37 -16.56
C GLU A 59 -47.50 -22.97 -16.67
N GLU A 60 -47.88 -22.02 -15.82
CA GLU A 60 -47.30 -20.67 -15.83
C GLU A 60 -45.80 -20.67 -15.47
N THR A 61 -45.40 -21.56 -14.56
CA THR A 61 -44.00 -21.68 -14.13
C THR A 61 -43.13 -22.31 -15.23
N MET A 62 -43.70 -23.21 -16.04
CA MET A 62 -42.98 -23.83 -17.16
C MET A 62 -42.77 -22.88 -18.35
N VAL A 63 -43.71 -21.97 -18.60
CA VAL A 63 -43.62 -20.97 -19.69
C VAL A 63 -42.51 -19.95 -19.43
N VAL A 64 -42.28 -19.57 -18.17
CA VAL A 64 -41.20 -18.63 -17.79
C VAL A 64 -39.82 -19.28 -17.89
N LEU A 65 -39.73 -20.60 -17.67
CA LEU A 65 -38.45 -21.33 -17.73
C LEU A 65 -38.02 -21.74 -19.15
N GLN A 66 -38.90 -21.65 -20.15
CA GLN A 66 -38.59 -22.03 -21.53
C GLN A 66 -38.27 -20.88 -22.50
N GLY A 67 -38.10 -19.64 -22.00
CA GLY A 67 -37.33 -18.62 -22.72
C GLY A 67 -37.99 -17.99 -23.95
N THR A 68 -39.25 -17.58 -23.87
CA THR A 68 -39.85 -16.71 -24.92
C THR A 68 -39.58 -15.22 -24.63
N PRO A 69 -39.22 -14.39 -25.64
CA PRO A 69 -38.89 -12.98 -25.42
C PRO A 69 -40.11 -12.12 -25.03
N VAL A 70 -39.87 -11.13 -24.17
CA VAL A 70 -40.84 -10.25 -23.49
C VAL A 70 -41.69 -9.37 -24.45
N GLN A 71 -41.43 -9.36 -25.75
CA GLN A 71 -42.08 -8.44 -26.70
C GLN A 71 -43.50 -8.89 -27.14
N ASP A 72 -43.81 -10.19 -27.11
CA ASP A 72 -45.13 -10.70 -27.57
C ASP A 72 -46.25 -10.59 -26.52
N ILE A 73 -45.91 -10.41 -25.24
CA ILE A 73 -46.90 -10.26 -24.16
C ILE A 73 -47.54 -8.87 -24.20
N ALA A 74 -46.80 -7.84 -24.63
CA ALA A 74 -47.28 -6.47 -24.69
C ALA A 74 -48.29 -6.21 -25.82
N GLN A 75 -48.31 -7.04 -26.87
CA GLN A 75 -49.24 -6.93 -27.99
C GLN A 75 -50.57 -7.66 -27.73
N LYS A 76 -50.55 -8.80 -27.03
CA LYS A 76 -51.79 -9.52 -26.65
C LYS A 76 -52.62 -8.79 -25.61
N VAL A 77 -51.98 -8.17 -24.60
CA VAL A 77 -52.69 -7.42 -23.56
C VAL A 77 -53.35 -6.13 -24.08
N ARG A 78 -52.92 -5.59 -25.23
CA ARG A 78 -53.56 -4.41 -25.85
C ARG A 78 -54.77 -4.74 -26.73
N GLN A 79 -54.96 -5.99 -27.14
CA GLN A 79 -56.05 -6.36 -28.06
C GLN A 79 -57.31 -6.86 -27.36
N GLU A 80 -57.25 -7.22 -26.07
CA GLU A 80 -58.41 -7.72 -25.32
C GLU A 80 -58.66 -6.89 -24.05
N GLY A 81 -59.60 -5.93 -24.12
CA GLY A 81 -60.20 -5.34 -22.92
C GLY A 81 -60.21 -3.81 -22.87
N GLY A 82 -61.32 -3.20 -23.29
CA GLY A 82 -61.57 -1.76 -23.22
C GLY A 82 -61.92 -1.22 -21.83
N PHE A 83 -61.68 0.09 -21.68
CA PHE A 83 -62.26 1.07 -20.75
C PHE A 83 -62.84 0.61 -19.40
N ALA A 84 -62.25 1.05 -18.27
CA ALA A 84 -62.73 2.20 -17.47
C ALA A 84 -62.03 2.29 -16.08
N GLY A 85 -61.55 3.49 -15.74
CA GLY A 85 -61.19 3.90 -14.36
C GLY A 85 -59.78 3.54 -13.89
N ALA A 86 -58.84 4.50 -13.93
CA ALA A 86 -57.53 4.35 -13.28
C ALA A 86 -57.69 4.46 -11.74
N PRO A 87 -57.28 3.45 -10.95
CA PRO A 87 -57.29 3.54 -9.49
C PRO A 87 -56.14 4.45 -9.01
N SER A 88 -56.32 5.06 -7.83
CA SER A 88 -55.31 5.92 -7.21
C SER A 88 -54.03 5.13 -6.85
N ALA A 89 -52.88 5.82 -6.75
CA ALA A 89 -51.58 5.19 -6.48
C ALA A 89 -51.52 4.44 -5.12
N GLU A 90 -52.36 4.82 -4.16
CA GLU A 90 -52.47 4.16 -2.86
C GLU A 90 -53.29 2.86 -2.94
N ASP A 91 -54.32 2.80 -3.78
CA ASP A 91 -55.08 1.57 -4.07
C ASP A 91 -54.28 0.53 -4.85
N ALA A 92 -53.27 0.99 -5.61
CA ALA A 92 -52.37 0.13 -6.39
C ALA A 92 -51.28 -0.54 -5.54
N ALA A 93 -50.91 0.00 -4.37
CA ALA A 93 -49.89 -0.57 -3.49
C ALA A 93 -50.45 -1.72 -2.63
N SER A 94 -51.72 -1.66 -2.22
CA SER A 94 -52.38 -2.67 -1.38
C SER A 94 -52.77 -3.95 -2.14
N LYS A 95 -52.68 -3.95 -3.48
CA LYS A 95 -53.00 -5.08 -4.37
C LYS A 95 -51.78 -5.72 -5.06
N ARG A 96 -50.54 -5.38 -4.68
CA ARG A 96 -49.35 -5.99 -5.30
C ARG A 96 -49.09 -7.38 -4.73
N ARG A 97 -48.99 -8.39 -5.60
CA ARG A 97 -48.59 -9.78 -5.27
C ARG A 97 -47.22 -9.87 -4.59
N TRP A 98 -46.34 -8.89 -4.82
CA TRP A 98 -44.98 -8.85 -4.28
C TRP A 98 -44.71 -7.50 -3.59
N PRO A 99 -44.11 -7.50 -2.37
CA PRO A 99 -43.97 -6.30 -1.54
C PRO A 99 -42.81 -5.37 -1.93
N LEU A 100 -41.92 -5.80 -2.83
CA LEU A 100 -40.87 -4.97 -3.44
C LEU A 100 -41.11 -4.83 -4.95
N GLU A 101 -40.58 -3.77 -5.54
CA GLU A 101 -40.59 -3.59 -6.99
C GLU A 101 -39.53 -4.46 -7.67
N CYS A 102 -39.72 -4.77 -8.95
CA CYS A 102 -38.80 -5.62 -9.72
C CYS A 102 -37.35 -5.11 -9.67
N HIS A 103 -37.16 -3.80 -9.77
CA HIS A 103 -35.82 -3.19 -9.72
C HIS A 103 -35.18 -3.29 -8.32
N GLU A 104 -35.98 -3.30 -7.25
CA GLU A 104 -35.52 -3.47 -5.87
C GLU A 104 -35.08 -4.91 -5.60
N TYR A 105 -35.82 -5.90 -6.12
CA TYR A 105 -35.38 -7.30 -6.09
C TYR A 105 -34.05 -7.49 -6.82
N LYS A 106 -33.85 -6.83 -7.96
CA LYS A 106 -32.58 -6.86 -8.70
C LYS A 106 -31.44 -6.19 -7.93
N ARG A 107 -31.69 -5.01 -7.34
CA ARG A 107 -30.67 -4.24 -6.61
C ARG A 107 -30.27 -4.93 -5.30
N TYR A 108 -31.24 -5.38 -4.52
CA TYR A 108 -31.03 -5.95 -3.18
C TYR A 108 -30.94 -7.48 -3.18
N GLY A 109 -31.04 -8.15 -4.34
CA GLY A 109 -31.08 -9.61 -4.43
C GLY A 109 -29.95 -10.32 -3.68
N ARG A 110 -28.73 -9.76 -3.70
CA ARG A 110 -27.56 -10.33 -3.01
C ARG A 110 -27.59 -10.20 -1.49
N GLN A 111 -28.31 -9.22 -0.94
CA GLN A 111 -28.49 -9.09 0.52
C GLN A 111 -29.80 -9.76 0.98
N LEU A 112 -30.82 -9.83 0.11
CA LEU A 112 -32.08 -10.54 0.38
C LEU A 112 -31.89 -12.05 0.64
N ILE A 113 -30.84 -12.67 0.08
CA ILE A 113 -30.53 -14.08 0.32
C ILE A 113 -29.91 -14.34 1.71
N MET A 114 -29.44 -13.31 2.41
CA MET A 114 -28.85 -13.47 3.74
C MET A 114 -29.96 -13.72 4.77
N PRO A 115 -29.91 -14.80 5.57
CA PRO A 115 -30.92 -15.09 6.60
C PRO A 115 -31.11 -13.94 7.59
N GLU A 116 -30.05 -13.20 7.91
CA GLU A 116 -30.05 -12.08 8.85
C GLU A 116 -30.82 -10.85 8.32
N VAL A 117 -31.01 -10.76 7.01
CA VAL A 117 -31.75 -9.68 6.34
C VAL A 117 -33.08 -10.24 5.81
N GLY A 118 -33.03 -11.13 4.82
CA GLY A 118 -34.23 -11.69 4.19
C GLY A 118 -35.17 -10.63 3.61
N LEU A 119 -36.35 -11.07 3.15
CA LEU A 119 -37.38 -10.15 2.65
C LEU A 119 -37.89 -9.21 3.76
N HIS A 120 -38.08 -9.72 4.97
CA HIS A 120 -38.62 -8.94 6.08
C HIS A 120 -37.65 -7.87 6.58
N GLY A 121 -36.36 -8.19 6.73
CA GLY A 121 -35.35 -7.20 7.08
C GLY A 121 -35.18 -6.16 5.98
N GLN A 122 -35.27 -6.56 4.69
CA GLN A 122 -35.26 -5.59 3.60
C GLN A 122 -36.45 -4.63 3.65
N LEU A 123 -37.66 -5.13 3.94
CA LEU A 123 -38.84 -4.28 4.08
C LEU A 123 -38.72 -3.33 5.29
N ARG A 124 -38.11 -3.78 6.39
CA ARG A 124 -37.81 -2.92 7.54
C ARG A 124 -36.80 -1.83 7.18
N LEU A 125 -35.72 -2.17 6.46
CA LEU A 125 -34.77 -1.18 5.94
C LEU A 125 -35.47 -0.16 5.05
N LYS A 126 -36.27 -0.63 4.08
CA LYS A 126 -37.04 0.22 3.15
C LYS A 126 -38.02 1.15 3.86
N ASN A 127 -38.58 0.75 5.00
CA ASN A 127 -39.51 1.57 5.75
C ASN A 127 -38.84 2.44 6.83
N ALA A 128 -37.55 2.23 7.09
CA ALA A 128 -36.82 2.93 8.14
C ALA A 128 -36.37 4.34 7.72
N LYS A 129 -36.33 5.23 8.71
CA LYS A 129 -35.81 6.59 8.61
C LYS A 129 -34.59 6.72 9.52
N VAL A 130 -33.42 7.01 8.96
CA VAL A 130 -32.17 7.17 9.74
C VAL A 130 -31.65 8.59 9.63
N LEU A 131 -31.31 9.20 10.77
CA LEU A 131 -30.67 10.51 10.83
C LEU A 131 -29.16 10.36 11.02
N VAL A 132 -28.37 10.91 10.10
CA VAL A 132 -26.91 10.98 10.18
C VAL A 132 -26.52 12.41 10.57
N VAL A 133 -26.01 12.56 11.79
CA VAL A 133 -25.59 13.87 12.33
C VAL A 133 -24.08 14.05 12.15
N GLY A 134 -23.69 14.92 11.22
CA GLY A 134 -22.33 15.11 10.74
C GLY A 134 -22.07 14.24 9.49
N VAL A 135 -21.73 14.87 8.37
CA VAL A 135 -21.46 14.18 7.09
C VAL A 135 -20.00 14.32 6.68
N GLY A 136 -19.12 14.33 7.68
CA GLY A 136 -17.66 14.32 7.52
C GLY A 136 -17.09 12.91 7.36
N GLY A 137 -15.94 12.64 8.00
CA GLY A 137 -15.21 11.39 7.80
C GLY A 137 -15.95 10.13 8.27
N LEU A 138 -16.79 10.25 9.31
CA LEU A 138 -17.64 9.17 9.82
C LEU A 138 -18.92 9.04 8.97
N GLY A 139 -19.58 10.18 8.72
CA GLY A 139 -20.90 10.21 8.09
C GLY A 139 -20.88 9.88 6.60
N CYS A 140 -19.81 10.22 5.86
CA CYS A 140 -19.65 9.87 4.45
C CYS A 140 -19.81 8.37 4.19
N PRO A 141 -18.95 7.48 4.76
CA PRO A 141 -19.09 6.05 4.57
C PRO A 141 -20.37 5.49 5.21
N ALA A 142 -20.79 5.99 6.38
CA ALA A 142 -21.99 5.51 7.05
C ALA A 142 -23.24 5.69 6.16
N ALA A 143 -23.44 6.90 5.63
CA ALA A 143 -24.58 7.20 4.76
C ALA A 143 -24.51 6.43 3.43
N ALA A 144 -23.31 6.22 2.86
CA ALA A 144 -23.12 5.46 1.62
C ALA A 144 -23.58 4.01 1.76
N TYR A 145 -23.17 3.31 2.82
CA TYR A 145 -23.57 1.92 3.03
C TYR A 145 -25.07 1.80 3.40
N LEU A 146 -25.64 2.75 4.14
CA LEU A 146 -27.07 2.77 4.41
C LEU A 146 -27.91 3.02 3.15
N ALA A 147 -27.47 3.93 2.28
CA ALA A 147 -28.08 4.18 0.99
C ALA A 147 -28.00 2.94 0.09
N GLY A 148 -26.84 2.29 0.02
CA GLY A 148 -26.64 1.06 -0.74
C GLY A 148 -27.52 -0.10 -0.26
N ALA A 149 -27.70 -0.22 1.06
CA ALA A 149 -28.56 -1.23 1.67
C ALA A 149 -30.06 -0.98 1.49
N GLY A 150 -30.45 0.19 0.98
CA GLY A 150 -31.85 0.52 0.72
C GLY A 150 -32.63 0.96 1.96
N VAL A 151 -31.99 1.69 2.87
CA VAL A 151 -32.72 2.41 3.94
C VAL A 151 -33.67 3.43 3.29
N GLY A 152 -34.95 3.41 3.66
CA GLY A 152 -35.99 4.18 2.96
C GLY A 152 -35.78 5.68 2.93
N ARG A 153 -35.30 6.25 4.03
CA ARG A 153 -35.05 7.68 4.17
C ARG A 153 -33.82 7.97 5.00
N LEU A 154 -32.95 8.84 4.49
CA LEU A 154 -31.74 9.32 5.16
C LEU A 154 -31.81 10.83 5.36
N GLY A 155 -31.80 11.26 6.62
CA GLY A 155 -31.61 12.66 6.99
C GLY A 155 -30.12 12.95 7.18
N LEU A 156 -29.61 13.99 6.55
CA LEU A 156 -28.19 14.38 6.56
C LEU A 156 -28.06 15.76 7.21
N VAL A 157 -27.45 15.85 8.39
CA VAL A 157 -27.31 17.12 9.14
C VAL A 157 -25.86 17.55 9.15
N ASP A 158 -25.54 18.67 8.49
CA ASP A 158 -24.21 19.27 8.55
C ASP A 158 -24.28 20.75 8.16
N GLY A 159 -23.75 21.62 9.03
CA GLY A 159 -23.73 23.07 8.81
C GLY A 159 -22.52 23.57 8.02
N ASP A 160 -21.50 22.74 7.83
CA ASP A 160 -20.25 23.14 7.18
C ASP A 160 -20.33 23.04 5.65
N THR A 161 -19.37 23.69 5.00
CA THR A 161 -19.08 23.52 3.58
C THR A 161 -17.93 22.54 3.36
N VAL A 162 -17.88 21.95 2.15
CA VAL A 162 -16.77 21.09 1.72
C VAL A 162 -15.50 21.93 1.60
N GLU A 163 -14.42 21.43 2.20
CA GLU A 163 -13.09 22.04 2.13
C GLU A 163 -12.11 21.02 1.56
N GLU A 164 -11.17 21.49 0.74
CA GLU A 164 -10.17 20.64 0.08
C GLU A 164 -9.32 19.87 1.10
N SER A 165 -8.93 20.51 2.20
CA SER A 165 -8.17 19.92 3.31
C SER A 165 -8.87 18.75 4.01
N ASN A 166 -10.17 18.54 3.76
CA ASN A 166 -10.95 17.48 4.36
C ASN A 166 -11.26 16.32 3.40
N LEU A 167 -10.97 16.46 2.10
CA LEU A 167 -11.32 15.47 1.08
C LEU A 167 -10.60 14.12 1.26
N HIS A 168 -9.39 14.12 1.83
CA HIS A 168 -8.62 12.89 2.08
C HIS A 168 -9.32 11.89 3.04
N ARG A 169 -10.38 12.32 3.74
CA ARG A 169 -11.18 11.49 4.65
C ARG A 169 -12.69 11.59 4.45
N GLN A 170 -13.18 12.53 3.66
CA GLN A 170 -14.61 12.78 3.43
C GLN A 170 -15.02 12.33 2.02
N ILE A 171 -15.05 11.01 1.83
CA ILE A 171 -15.10 10.36 0.50
C ILE A 171 -16.42 10.56 -0.28
N ALA A 172 -17.50 11.06 0.34
CA ALA A 172 -18.73 11.41 -0.38
C ALA A 172 -18.66 12.80 -1.03
N HIS A 173 -17.59 13.55 -0.79
CA HIS A 173 -17.35 14.87 -1.36
C HIS A 173 -16.29 14.80 -2.46
N SER A 174 -16.20 15.86 -3.26
CA SER A 174 -15.24 15.94 -4.36
C SER A 174 -14.67 17.35 -4.47
N THR A 175 -13.52 17.48 -5.12
CA THR A 175 -12.89 18.76 -5.41
C THR A 175 -13.83 19.70 -6.17
N ALA A 176 -14.63 19.16 -7.09
CA ALA A 176 -15.62 19.93 -7.86
C ALA A 176 -16.75 20.54 -6.99
N ARG A 177 -16.97 20.00 -5.79
CA ARG A 177 -18.00 20.47 -4.84
C ARG A 177 -17.44 21.23 -3.64
N VAL A 178 -16.16 21.65 -3.68
CA VAL A 178 -15.59 22.53 -2.66
C VAL A 178 -16.39 23.84 -2.57
N GLY A 179 -16.70 24.27 -1.34
CA GLY A 179 -17.59 25.41 -1.06
C GLY A 179 -19.08 25.07 -1.01
N MET A 180 -19.52 23.90 -1.47
CA MET A 180 -20.90 23.44 -1.30
C MET A 180 -21.15 22.97 0.13
N TYR A 181 -22.37 23.15 0.67
CA TYR A 181 -22.73 22.56 1.97
C TYR A 181 -22.55 21.03 1.96
N LYS A 182 -21.89 20.48 2.99
CA LYS A 182 -21.57 19.05 3.10
C LYS A 182 -22.83 18.17 3.00
N ALA A 183 -23.92 18.56 3.68
CA ALA A 183 -25.19 17.84 3.62
C ALA A 183 -25.73 17.70 2.19
N LYS A 184 -25.66 18.78 1.39
CA LYS A 184 -26.10 18.76 -0.02
C LYS A 184 -25.15 17.99 -0.92
N SER A 185 -23.84 18.18 -0.77
CA SER A 185 -22.80 17.47 -1.52
C SER A 185 -22.89 15.95 -1.32
N ALA A 186 -23.16 15.52 -0.08
CA ALA A 186 -23.39 14.12 0.23
C ALA A 186 -24.70 13.60 -0.36
N ALA A 187 -25.81 14.35 -0.26
CA ALA A 187 -27.08 13.94 -0.86
C ALA A 187 -26.93 13.70 -2.39
N GLU A 188 -26.20 14.57 -3.08
CA GLU A 188 -25.92 14.42 -4.52
C GLU A 188 -25.14 13.13 -4.82
N TYR A 189 -24.08 12.84 -4.04
CA TYR A 189 -23.33 11.59 -4.16
C TYR A 189 -24.22 10.35 -3.91
N LEU A 190 -25.04 10.39 -2.86
CA LEU A 190 -25.88 9.25 -2.48
C LEU A 190 -27.03 9.02 -3.46
N GLN A 191 -27.62 10.08 -4.03
CA GLN A 191 -28.62 9.96 -5.10
C GLN A 191 -28.04 9.25 -6.33
N GLY A 192 -26.79 9.54 -6.68
CA GLY A 192 -26.07 8.83 -7.73
C GLY A 192 -25.86 7.33 -7.42
N LEU A 193 -25.71 6.98 -6.14
CA LEU A 193 -25.54 5.60 -5.67
C LEU A 193 -26.85 4.81 -5.65
N ASN A 194 -27.90 5.36 -5.04
CA ASN A 194 -29.19 4.71 -4.94
C ASN A 194 -30.36 5.73 -4.99
N PRO A 195 -30.98 5.94 -6.17
CA PRO A 195 -32.05 6.92 -6.33
C PRO A 195 -33.39 6.48 -5.70
N THR A 196 -33.48 5.27 -5.16
CA THR A 196 -34.72 4.74 -4.53
C THR A 196 -34.90 5.23 -3.09
N VAL A 197 -33.85 5.80 -2.50
CA VAL A 197 -33.82 6.32 -1.12
C VAL A 197 -34.19 7.80 -1.11
N ILE A 198 -34.93 8.23 -0.09
CA ILE A 198 -35.27 9.64 0.12
C ILE A 198 -34.15 10.32 0.94
N TYR A 199 -33.62 11.44 0.46
CA TYR A 199 -32.53 12.16 1.11
C TYR A 199 -32.99 13.54 1.59
N ASP A 200 -33.02 13.77 2.90
CA ASP A 200 -33.36 15.05 3.52
C ASP A 200 -32.07 15.77 3.93
N SER A 201 -31.78 16.95 3.37
CA SER A 201 -30.54 17.70 3.65
C SER A 201 -30.78 18.87 4.59
N TYR A 202 -30.18 18.86 5.78
CA TYR A 202 -30.23 19.93 6.75
C TYR A 202 -28.87 20.65 6.82
N THR A 203 -28.80 21.83 6.20
CA THR A 203 -27.55 22.63 6.10
C THR A 203 -27.30 23.51 7.32
N GLN A 204 -27.67 23.04 8.51
CA GLN A 204 -27.54 23.77 9.78
C GLN A 204 -26.87 22.86 10.80
N HIS A 205 -26.11 23.45 11.72
CA HIS A 205 -25.59 22.70 12.86
C HIS A 205 -26.73 22.25 13.77
N LEU A 206 -26.57 21.07 14.37
CA LEU A 206 -27.52 20.59 15.38
C LEU A 206 -27.42 21.49 16.62
N THR A 207 -28.56 21.96 17.10
CA THR A 207 -28.64 22.80 18.31
C THR A 207 -29.58 22.16 19.35
N PRO A 208 -29.44 22.48 20.64
CA PRO A 208 -30.39 22.05 21.67
C PRO A 208 -31.85 22.34 21.29
N GLN A 209 -32.11 23.51 20.70
CA GLN A 209 -33.43 23.99 20.32
C GLN A 209 -34.04 23.18 19.17
N THR A 210 -33.23 22.75 18.20
CA THR A 210 -33.69 22.03 17.00
C THR A 210 -33.67 20.51 17.14
N SER A 211 -32.92 19.97 18.12
CA SER A 211 -32.63 18.54 18.22
C SER A 211 -33.87 17.66 18.45
N ILE A 212 -34.76 18.02 19.37
CA ILE A 212 -35.94 17.21 19.71
C ILE A 212 -36.88 17.04 18.51
N GLN A 213 -37.27 18.15 17.89
CA GLN A 213 -38.19 18.14 16.75
C GLN A 213 -37.63 17.37 15.55
N LEU A 214 -36.32 17.46 15.34
CA LEU A 214 -35.66 16.74 14.27
C LEU A 214 -35.62 15.24 14.58
N PHE A 215 -35.24 14.84 15.79
CA PHE A 215 -35.05 13.43 16.17
C PHE A 215 -36.37 12.66 16.21
N ASP A 216 -37.48 13.30 16.59
CA ASP A 216 -38.81 12.67 16.61
C ASP A 216 -39.23 12.13 15.23
N GLN A 217 -38.70 12.68 14.12
CA GLN A 217 -39.02 12.30 12.74
C GLN A 217 -38.28 11.04 12.23
N TYR A 218 -37.27 10.57 12.94
CA TYR A 218 -36.42 9.45 12.54
C TYR A 218 -36.50 8.29 13.53
N ASP A 219 -36.19 7.08 13.07
CA ASP A 219 -36.29 5.85 13.86
C ASP A 219 -34.97 5.53 14.58
N LEU A 220 -33.85 5.87 13.96
CA LEU A 220 -32.49 5.61 14.45
C LEU A 220 -31.59 6.81 14.19
N ILE A 221 -30.74 7.14 15.16
CA ILE A 221 -29.81 8.27 15.06
C ILE A 221 -28.36 7.77 15.03
N LEU A 222 -27.56 8.32 14.13
CA LEU A 222 -26.11 8.13 14.06
C LEU A 222 -25.40 9.42 14.46
N ASP A 223 -24.56 9.34 15.50
CA ASP A 223 -23.63 10.41 15.86
C ASP A 223 -22.33 10.23 15.07
N CYS A 224 -22.14 11.10 14.08
CA CYS A 224 -20.97 11.17 13.22
C CYS A 224 -20.24 12.53 13.35
N THR A 225 -20.45 13.24 14.47
CA THR A 225 -19.98 14.62 14.67
C THR A 225 -18.52 14.72 15.12
N ASP A 226 -17.97 13.65 15.69
CA ASP A 226 -16.62 13.58 16.26
C ASP A 226 -16.28 14.73 17.23
N HIS A 227 -17.31 15.32 17.84
CA HIS A 227 -17.19 16.46 18.75
C HIS A 227 -17.80 16.10 20.11
N PRO A 228 -17.03 16.13 21.21
CA PRO A 228 -17.52 15.71 22.53
C PRO A 228 -18.83 16.38 22.95
N THR A 229 -18.93 17.71 22.77
CA THR A 229 -20.13 18.49 23.12
C THR A 229 -21.39 18.02 22.37
N SER A 230 -21.28 17.83 21.06
CA SER A 230 -22.38 17.37 20.21
C SER A 230 -22.82 15.97 20.60
N ARG A 231 -21.90 15.09 21.01
CA ARG A 231 -22.23 13.73 21.46
C ARG A 231 -23.09 13.70 22.71
N TYR A 232 -22.82 14.58 23.69
CA TYR A 232 -23.68 14.70 24.87
C TYR A 232 -25.07 15.20 24.48
N LEU A 233 -25.16 16.25 23.64
CA LEU A 233 -26.42 16.76 23.13
C LEU A 233 -27.23 15.68 22.39
N ILE A 234 -26.60 14.97 21.46
CA ILE A 234 -27.23 13.90 20.66
C ILE A 234 -27.72 12.78 21.59
N SER A 235 -26.90 12.33 22.53
CA SER A 235 -27.29 11.29 23.49
C SER A 235 -28.47 11.73 24.37
N ASP A 236 -28.45 12.96 24.87
CA ASP A 236 -29.50 13.49 25.73
C ASP A 236 -30.81 13.62 24.93
N ALA A 237 -30.75 14.12 23.69
CA ALA A 237 -31.89 14.21 22.78
C ALA A 237 -32.47 12.82 22.44
N CYS A 238 -31.63 11.81 22.17
CA CYS A 238 -32.06 10.43 21.92
C CYS A 238 -32.80 9.81 23.12
N VAL A 239 -32.35 10.07 24.35
CA VAL A 239 -33.04 9.60 25.56
C VAL A 239 -34.43 10.26 25.66
N LEU A 240 -34.51 11.57 25.45
CA LEU A 240 -35.75 12.34 25.56
C LEU A 240 -36.77 12.05 24.45
N THR A 241 -36.31 11.60 23.28
CA THR A 241 -37.14 11.24 22.12
C THR A 241 -37.36 9.72 21.99
N GLY A 242 -36.77 8.93 22.89
CA GLY A 242 -36.92 7.47 22.90
C GLY A 242 -36.30 6.80 21.67
N LYS A 243 -35.17 7.32 21.17
CA LYS A 243 -34.50 6.82 19.97
C LYS A 243 -33.22 6.06 20.31
N PRO A 244 -32.94 4.91 19.66
CA PRO A 244 -31.63 4.27 19.71
C PRO A 244 -30.57 5.15 19.06
N LEU A 245 -29.33 5.03 19.52
CA LEU A 245 -28.19 5.82 19.06
C LEU A 245 -27.00 4.92 18.72
N VAL A 246 -26.43 5.07 17.53
CA VAL A 246 -25.12 4.49 17.18
C VAL A 246 -24.10 5.64 17.13
N SER A 247 -23.22 5.70 18.14
CA SER A 247 -22.22 6.76 18.26
C SER A 247 -20.82 6.24 17.97
N ALA A 248 -20.03 7.02 17.23
CA ALA A 248 -18.62 6.75 17.01
C ALA A 248 -17.74 8.00 17.16
N SER A 249 -16.45 7.77 17.38
CA SER A 249 -15.37 8.77 17.32
C SER A 249 -14.19 8.21 16.57
N ALA A 250 -13.36 9.11 16.03
CA ALA A 250 -12.01 8.76 15.64
C ALA A 250 -11.04 9.90 15.94
N LEU A 251 -9.88 9.60 16.53
CA LEU A 251 -8.84 10.60 16.79
C LEU A 251 -7.48 9.97 16.48
N LYS A 252 -6.65 10.66 15.68
CA LYS A 252 -5.35 10.18 15.22
C LYS A 252 -5.44 8.81 14.53
N THR A 253 -5.16 7.76 15.29
CA THR A 253 -5.03 6.38 14.85
C THR A 253 -6.01 5.46 15.58
N GLU A 254 -6.89 6.02 16.40
CA GLU A 254 -7.84 5.31 17.25
C GLU A 254 -9.28 5.65 16.89
N GLY A 255 -10.17 4.70 17.14
CA GLY A 255 -11.59 4.82 16.91
C GLY A 255 -12.39 4.13 18.00
N GLN A 256 -13.63 4.59 18.21
CA GLN A 256 -14.55 4.00 19.17
C GLN A 256 -15.95 3.94 18.59
N LEU A 257 -16.69 2.87 18.88
CA LEU A 257 -18.08 2.71 18.47
C LEU A 257 -18.90 2.07 19.57
N ILE A 258 -20.12 2.57 19.77
CA ILE A 258 -21.04 2.06 20.76
C ILE A 258 -22.51 2.27 20.35
N VAL A 259 -23.34 1.27 20.62
CA VAL A 259 -24.80 1.36 20.51
C VAL A 259 -25.39 1.69 21.88
N LEU A 260 -26.11 2.80 21.95
CA LEU A 260 -26.64 3.40 23.17
C LEU A 260 -28.17 3.48 23.11
N ASN A 261 -28.79 3.56 24.29
CA ASN A 261 -30.23 3.64 24.46
C ASN A 261 -30.99 2.56 23.67
N ASN A 262 -30.46 1.33 23.66
CA ASN A 262 -31.04 0.18 22.95
C ASN A 262 -31.21 -1.02 23.90
N PRO A 263 -32.44 -1.53 24.12
CA PRO A 263 -33.69 -0.97 23.61
C PRO A 263 -33.97 0.41 24.24
N PRO A 264 -34.62 1.32 23.50
CA PRO A 264 -34.98 2.62 24.04
C PRO A 264 -36.11 2.47 25.07
N ARG A 265 -35.91 3.06 26.25
CA ARG A 265 -36.94 3.12 27.30
C ARG A 265 -37.06 4.53 27.88
N PRO A 266 -38.22 4.92 28.43
CA PRO A 266 -38.36 6.20 29.12
C PRO A 266 -37.32 6.38 30.23
N PRO A 267 -36.97 7.63 30.59
CA PRO A 267 -36.17 7.90 31.79
C PRO A 267 -36.79 7.23 33.03
N GLY A 268 -35.95 6.60 33.86
CA GLY A 268 -36.38 5.88 35.07
C GLY A 268 -36.63 4.39 34.89
N ASP A 269 -36.75 3.90 33.65
CA ASP A 269 -36.87 2.47 33.37
C ASP A 269 -35.47 1.83 33.26
N ALA A 270 -35.18 0.88 34.16
CA ALA A 270 -33.90 0.19 34.25
C ALA A 270 -33.70 -0.88 33.16
N SER A 271 -34.76 -1.31 32.47
CA SER A 271 -34.70 -2.31 31.39
C SER A 271 -34.15 -1.74 30.07
N GLY A 272 -33.99 -0.41 29.97
CA GLY A 272 -33.45 0.25 28.79
C GLY A 272 -31.92 0.20 28.71
N GLY A 273 -31.41 0.35 27.48
CA GLY A 273 -29.96 0.46 27.26
C GLY A 273 -29.35 1.74 27.88
N PRO A 274 -28.06 1.73 28.26
CA PRO A 274 -27.38 2.89 28.82
C PRO A 274 -27.31 4.05 27.81
N CYS A 275 -27.39 5.29 28.30
CA CYS A 275 -27.07 6.49 27.52
C CYS A 275 -25.57 6.83 27.63
N TYR A 276 -25.09 7.82 26.86
CA TYR A 276 -23.68 8.20 26.90
C TYR A 276 -23.22 8.63 28.31
N ARG A 277 -24.07 9.36 29.06
CA ARG A 277 -23.79 9.79 30.45
C ARG A 277 -23.70 8.65 31.46
N CYS A 278 -24.31 7.49 31.19
CA CYS A 278 -24.12 6.32 32.05
C CYS A 278 -22.66 5.86 32.04
N ILE A 279 -22.01 6.02 30.89
CA ILE A 279 -20.62 5.58 30.65
C ILE A 279 -19.64 6.71 30.97
N PHE A 280 -19.93 7.93 30.48
CA PHE A 280 -19.12 9.13 30.67
C PHE A 280 -19.96 10.22 31.37
N PRO A 281 -19.99 10.25 32.72
CA PRO A 281 -20.96 11.08 33.45
C PRO A 281 -20.77 12.58 33.32
N ARG A 282 -19.52 13.03 33.16
CA ARG A 282 -19.17 14.46 33.10
C ARG A 282 -18.41 14.75 31.80
N PRO A 283 -18.75 15.85 31.10
CA PRO A 283 -17.97 16.30 29.97
C PRO A 283 -16.53 16.67 30.41
N PRO A 284 -15.52 16.43 29.56
CA PRO A 284 -14.16 16.86 29.83
C PRO A 284 -14.02 18.40 29.82
N PRO A 285 -13.06 18.98 30.57
CA PRO A 285 -12.75 20.42 30.52
C PRO A 285 -12.35 20.88 29.11
N ALA A 286 -12.69 22.12 28.74
CA ALA A 286 -12.48 22.70 27.41
C ALA A 286 -11.03 22.60 26.90
N ASP A 287 -10.12 22.88 27.82
CA ASP A 287 -8.67 22.89 27.71
C ASP A 287 -8.04 21.51 27.47
N SER A 288 -8.83 20.43 27.60
CA SER A 288 -8.41 19.05 27.33
C SER A 288 -8.94 18.47 26.01
N ILE A 289 -9.75 19.24 25.27
CA ILE A 289 -10.41 18.78 24.04
C ILE A 289 -9.53 19.09 22.83
N LEU A 290 -8.86 18.07 22.29
CA LEU A 290 -8.22 18.14 20.97
C LEU A 290 -9.27 17.90 19.89
N SER A 291 -9.48 18.86 19.00
CA SER A 291 -10.32 18.64 17.82
C SER A 291 -9.60 17.74 16.80
N CYS A 292 -10.35 17.01 15.97
CA CYS A 292 -9.77 16.20 14.88
C CYS A 292 -8.93 17.04 13.89
N GLY A 293 -9.19 18.35 13.77
CA GLY A 293 -8.40 19.28 12.98
C GLY A 293 -7.07 19.69 13.61
N GLU A 294 -6.92 19.50 14.93
CA GLU A 294 -5.73 19.83 15.71
C GLU A 294 -4.88 18.59 16.03
N GLY A 295 -5.53 17.45 16.32
CA GLY A 295 -4.85 16.18 16.59
C GLY A 295 -4.40 15.41 15.35
N GLY A 296 -4.94 15.74 14.18
CA GLY A 296 -4.79 14.94 12.95
C GLY A 296 -5.64 13.67 12.98
N ILE A 297 -6.07 13.19 11.82
CA ILE A 297 -6.88 11.97 11.70
C ILE A 297 -6.55 11.21 10.41
N LEU A 298 -6.32 9.90 10.55
CA LEU A 298 -6.03 9.03 9.41
C LEU A 298 -7.35 8.61 8.73
N GLY A 299 -7.48 8.87 7.43
CA GLY A 299 -8.71 8.63 6.66
C GLY A 299 -9.31 7.22 6.82
N PRO A 300 -8.51 6.14 6.67
CA PRO A 300 -8.97 4.77 6.92
C PRO A 300 -9.52 4.50 8.33
N VAL A 301 -9.04 5.20 9.36
CA VAL A 301 -9.50 5.01 10.75
C VAL A 301 -10.92 5.52 10.90
N VAL A 302 -11.15 6.78 10.54
CA VAL A 302 -12.49 7.37 10.57
C VAL A 302 -13.43 6.68 9.57
N GLY A 303 -12.90 6.27 8.42
CA GLY A 303 -13.63 5.49 7.42
C GLY A 303 -14.15 4.16 7.98
N THR A 304 -13.28 3.39 8.63
CA THR A 304 -13.61 2.10 9.25
C THR A 304 -14.70 2.26 10.30
N MET A 305 -14.57 3.27 11.18
CA MET A 305 -15.58 3.51 12.21
C MET A 305 -16.95 3.87 11.61
N GLY A 306 -17.00 4.66 10.54
CA GLY A 306 -18.24 4.98 9.84
C GLY A 306 -18.89 3.76 9.14
N VAL A 307 -18.09 2.87 8.54
CA VAL A 307 -18.60 1.59 8.00
C VAL A 307 -19.20 0.72 9.11
N LEU A 308 -18.52 0.62 10.24
CA LEU A 308 -19.02 -0.13 11.40
C LEU A 308 -20.30 0.50 11.99
N GLN A 309 -20.45 1.84 11.94
CA GLN A 309 -21.71 2.50 12.32
C GLN A 309 -22.86 2.07 11.41
N ALA A 310 -22.66 2.04 10.09
CA ALA A 310 -23.68 1.57 9.15
C ALA A 310 -24.03 0.10 9.38
N LEU A 311 -23.04 -0.75 9.69
CA LEU A 311 -23.27 -2.16 9.99
C LEU A 311 -24.18 -2.34 11.22
N GLU A 312 -23.90 -1.65 12.33
CA GLU A 312 -24.77 -1.72 13.51
C GLU A 312 -26.17 -1.19 13.25
N ALA A 313 -26.28 -0.11 12.46
CA ALA A 313 -27.58 0.42 12.06
C ALA A 313 -28.40 -0.59 11.23
N ILE A 314 -27.79 -1.23 10.23
CA ILE A 314 -28.44 -2.26 9.42
C ILE A 314 -28.89 -3.45 10.27
N LYS A 315 -28.05 -3.91 11.20
CA LYS A 315 -28.38 -5.00 12.13
C LYS A 315 -29.62 -4.66 12.97
N LEU A 316 -29.65 -3.46 13.57
CA LEU A 316 -30.77 -3.00 14.39
C LEU A 316 -32.07 -2.92 13.59
N LEU A 317 -32.01 -2.33 12.38
CA LEU A 317 -33.19 -2.14 11.54
C LEU A 317 -33.72 -3.46 10.97
N ALA A 318 -32.84 -4.34 10.49
CA ALA A 318 -33.21 -5.64 9.94
C ALA A 318 -33.83 -6.54 11.03
N ALA A 319 -33.23 -6.59 12.23
CA ALA A 319 -33.75 -7.32 13.38
C ALA A 319 -35.06 -6.72 13.93
N GLY A 320 -35.25 -5.41 13.75
CA GLY A 320 -36.38 -4.63 14.26
C GLY A 320 -36.02 -3.95 15.58
N ILE A 321 -36.32 -2.65 15.69
CA ILE A 321 -36.10 -1.88 16.92
C ILE A 321 -37.22 -2.24 17.90
N GLU A 322 -36.86 -2.74 19.09
CA GLU A 322 -37.83 -3.00 20.14
C GLU A 322 -38.39 -1.68 20.72
N HIS A 323 -39.67 -1.46 20.52
CA HIS A 323 -40.41 -0.36 21.15
C HIS A 323 -41.03 -0.80 22.48
N PRO A 324 -41.33 0.14 23.40
CA PRO A 324 -42.04 -0.18 24.65
C PRO A 324 -43.35 -0.90 24.33
N LYS A 325 -43.47 -2.17 24.75
CA LYS A 325 -44.73 -2.92 24.68
C LYS A 325 -45.64 -2.49 25.84
N PRO A 326 -46.97 -2.40 25.65
CA PRO A 326 -47.89 -2.18 26.75
C PRO A 326 -47.80 -3.32 27.77
N ASP A 327 -47.94 -3.00 29.06
CA ASP A 327 -47.53 -3.79 30.25
C ASP A 327 -48.12 -5.22 30.39
N TRP A 328 -48.97 -5.68 29.48
CA TRP A 328 -49.69 -6.96 29.57
C TRP A 328 -48.99 -8.15 28.88
N ILE A 329 -47.83 -7.95 28.22
CA ILE A 329 -47.05 -9.02 27.59
C ILE A 329 -45.79 -9.28 28.43
N GLY A 330 -45.94 -10.11 29.47
CA GLY A 330 -44.87 -10.49 30.40
C GLY A 330 -43.89 -11.50 29.83
N ALA A 331 -42.89 -11.03 29.09
CA ALA A 331 -41.71 -11.84 28.73
C ALA A 331 -40.44 -11.18 29.30
N GLU A 332 -39.91 -11.76 30.38
CA GLU A 332 -38.60 -11.42 30.94
C GLU A 332 -37.51 -11.77 29.92
N THR A 333 -37.02 -10.76 29.19
CA THR A 333 -35.84 -10.85 28.34
C THR A 333 -34.73 -10.06 29.02
N GLU A 334 -33.58 -10.71 29.30
CA GLU A 334 -32.41 -10.00 29.83
C GLU A 334 -32.06 -8.84 28.87
N PRO A 335 -31.86 -7.61 29.37
CA PRO A 335 -31.54 -6.48 28.51
C PRO A 335 -30.21 -6.74 27.77
N PRO A 336 -30.14 -6.44 26.45
CA PRO A 336 -28.94 -6.68 25.65
C PRO A 336 -27.74 -5.93 26.25
N ARG A 337 -26.62 -6.64 26.36
CA ARG A 337 -25.41 -6.15 27.04
C ARG A 337 -24.62 -5.24 26.08
N THR A 338 -24.72 -3.93 26.25
CA THR A 338 -23.98 -2.92 25.45
C THR A 338 -22.47 -3.17 25.48
N THR A 339 -21.82 -3.01 24.33
CA THR A 339 -20.37 -3.16 24.17
C THR A 339 -19.79 -1.91 23.50
N LEU A 340 -18.67 -1.41 24.02
CA LEU A 340 -17.82 -0.41 23.38
C LEU A 340 -16.77 -1.14 22.56
N LEU A 341 -16.84 -0.98 21.25
CA LEU A 341 -15.78 -1.38 20.34
C LEU A 341 -14.71 -0.28 20.33
N THR A 342 -13.47 -0.64 20.62
CA THR A 342 -12.30 0.22 20.42
C THR A 342 -11.48 -0.34 19.27
N PHE A 343 -11.00 0.57 18.43
CA PHE A 343 -10.14 0.30 17.30
C PHE A 343 -8.86 1.13 17.45
N SER A 344 -7.71 0.53 17.20
CA SER A 344 -6.43 1.24 17.17
C SER A 344 -5.58 0.64 16.05
N ALA A 345 -5.28 1.46 15.04
CA ALA A 345 -4.66 1.01 13.79
C ALA A 345 -3.31 0.32 13.99
N TYR A 346 -2.57 0.70 15.04
CA TYR A 346 -1.25 0.19 15.38
C TYR A 346 -1.23 -0.74 16.59
N SER A 347 -2.38 -1.03 17.21
CA SER A 347 -2.47 -1.99 18.32
C SER A 347 -2.60 -3.43 17.81
N ILE A 348 -2.11 -4.40 18.59
CA ILE A 348 -2.38 -5.83 18.39
C ILE A 348 -2.99 -6.40 19.68
N PRO A 349 -4.25 -6.89 19.66
CA PRO A 349 -5.19 -6.85 18.55
C PRO A 349 -5.68 -5.42 18.25
N GLN A 350 -5.99 -5.14 16.98
CA GLN A 350 -6.47 -3.83 16.52
C GLN A 350 -7.86 -3.49 17.06
N PHE A 351 -8.72 -4.50 17.20
CA PHE A 351 -10.07 -4.36 17.74
C PHE A 351 -10.14 -4.95 19.14
N ARG A 352 -10.78 -4.22 20.06
CA ARG A 352 -11.10 -4.72 21.40
C ARG A 352 -12.53 -4.36 21.73
N SER A 353 -13.21 -5.26 22.41
CA SER A 353 -14.60 -5.10 22.80
C SER A 353 -14.69 -5.06 24.32
N VAL A 354 -15.15 -3.93 24.85
CA VAL A 354 -15.32 -3.73 26.30
C VAL A 354 -16.80 -3.70 26.61
N ARG A 355 -17.24 -4.63 27.46
CA ARG A 355 -18.63 -4.66 27.90
C ARG A 355 -18.93 -3.50 28.85
N MET A 356 -20.05 -2.81 28.58
CA MET A 356 -20.49 -1.66 29.34
C MET A 356 -21.54 -2.01 30.39
N ARG A 357 -21.64 -1.13 31.40
CA ARG A 357 -22.65 -1.24 32.46
C ARG A 357 -24.03 -0.84 31.90
N ALA A 358 -25.08 -1.34 32.55
CA ALA A 358 -26.47 -0.93 32.28
C ALA A 358 -26.73 0.53 32.70
N ARG A 359 -27.97 0.99 32.55
CA ARG A 359 -28.39 2.34 33.00
C ARG A 359 -28.02 2.59 34.45
N LYS A 360 -27.50 3.80 34.73
CA LYS A 360 -27.22 4.26 36.09
C LYS A 360 -28.48 4.82 36.73
N ALA A 361 -28.75 4.41 37.97
CA ALA A 361 -29.91 4.86 38.75
C ALA A 361 -29.88 6.35 39.10
N ASP A 362 -28.70 6.99 39.05
CA ASP A 362 -28.46 8.40 39.35
C ASP A 362 -28.08 9.23 38.11
N CYS A 363 -28.28 8.69 36.90
CA CYS A 363 -27.93 9.38 35.65
C CYS A 363 -28.75 10.66 35.45
N ALA A 364 -28.08 11.79 35.19
CA ALA A 364 -28.73 13.08 34.92
C ALA A 364 -29.70 13.09 33.72
N ALA A 365 -29.59 12.14 32.78
CA ALA A 365 -30.42 12.08 31.58
C ALA A 365 -31.49 10.97 31.61
N CYS A 366 -31.14 9.76 32.06
CA CYS A 366 -32.02 8.59 31.91
C CYS A 366 -32.50 7.96 33.23
N SER A 367 -32.18 8.54 34.38
CA SER A 367 -32.70 8.06 35.67
C SER A 367 -34.11 8.55 35.97
N CYS A 368 -34.70 8.06 37.07
CA CYS A 368 -35.97 8.56 37.60
C CYS A 368 -35.86 9.96 38.22
N GLN A 369 -34.63 10.44 38.47
CA GLN A 369 -34.31 11.77 38.98
C GLN A 369 -33.59 12.62 37.90
N ALA A 370 -33.86 12.35 36.62
CA ALA A 370 -33.21 13.06 35.52
C ALA A 370 -33.42 14.58 35.61
N THR A 371 -32.32 15.33 35.60
CA THR A 371 -32.30 16.80 35.62
C THR A 371 -32.37 17.39 34.22
N ILE A 372 -32.03 16.60 33.20
CA ILE A 372 -32.13 16.97 31.79
C ILE A 372 -33.53 16.59 31.28
N THR A 373 -34.29 17.59 30.86
CA THR A 373 -35.68 17.46 30.40
C THR A 373 -35.85 18.11 29.04
N ARG A 374 -36.96 17.82 28.34
CA ARG A 374 -37.29 18.48 27.07
C ARG A 374 -37.32 20.02 27.22
N GLN A 375 -37.77 20.54 28.36
CA GLN A 375 -37.86 21.97 28.64
C GLN A 375 -36.48 22.59 28.93
N SER A 376 -35.62 21.92 29.69
CA SER A 376 -34.25 22.43 29.96
C SER A 376 -33.34 22.38 28.73
N LEU A 377 -33.57 21.43 27.82
CA LEU A 377 -32.87 21.37 26.52
C LEU A 377 -33.36 22.46 25.55
N GLY A 378 -34.68 22.67 25.44
CA GLY A 378 -35.27 23.65 24.51
C GLY A 378 -35.12 25.12 24.93
N SER A 379 -34.97 25.42 26.22
CA SER A 379 -34.82 26.78 26.75
C SER A 379 -33.41 27.37 26.61
N GLY A 380 -32.41 26.57 26.20
CA GLY A 380 -31.01 26.99 26.15
C GLY A 380 -30.34 27.17 27.52
N SER A 381 -31.04 26.81 28.62
CA SER A 381 -30.51 26.90 29.98
C SER A 381 -29.36 25.91 30.25
N LEU A 382 -29.24 24.85 29.44
CA LEU A 382 -28.10 23.95 29.45
C LEU A 382 -27.03 24.52 28.52
N ASP A 383 -26.07 25.23 29.10
CA ASP A 383 -24.96 25.79 28.34
C ASP A 383 -23.90 24.70 28.06
N TYR A 384 -24.21 23.82 27.10
CA TYR A 384 -23.26 22.83 26.59
C TYR A 384 -21.97 23.51 26.06
N VAL A 385 -22.02 24.81 25.75
CA VAL A 385 -20.89 25.63 25.30
C VAL A 385 -20.07 26.15 26.49
N ALA A 386 -20.66 26.61 27.59
CA ALA A 386 -19.92 27.04 28.79
C ALA A 386 -19.39 25.88 29.64
N PHE A 387 -20.02 24.70 29.61
CA PHE A 387 -19.49 23.50 30.27
C PHE A 387 -18.27 22.89 29.56
N CYS A 388 -18.09 23.17 28.27
CA CYS A 388 -17.05 22.56 27.42
C CYS A 388 -16.14 23.58 26.71
N GLY A 389 -16.30 24.89 27.01
CA GLY A 389 -15.54 26.02 26.48
C GLY A 389 -15.34 26.01 24.97
N THR A 390 -16.05 26.89 24.25
CA THR A 390 -15.60 27.29 22.91
C THR A 390 -14.21 27.90 22.98
N ALA A 391 -13.37 27.58 21.99
CA ALA A 391 -12.08 28.21 21.72
C ALA A 391 -12.23 29.72 21.44
N ALA A 392 -12.45 30.52 22.49
CA ALA A 392 -12.14 31.94 22.43
C ALA A 392 -10.61 32.08 22.35
N PRO A 393 -10.07 33.01 21.55
CA PRO A 393 -8.64 33.22 21.47
C PRO A 393 -8.10 33.52 22.87
N VAL A 394 -7.15 32.69 23.32
CA VAL A 394 -6.44 32.91 24.57
C VAL A 394 -5.81 34.31 24.48
N ASN A 395 -5.97 35.17 25.49
CA ASN A 395 -5.35 36.49 25.53
C ASN A 395 -4.75 36.73 26.92
N ILE A 396 -3.61 36.10 27.17
CA ILE A 396 -2.95 36.05 28.48
C ILE A 396 -1.72 36.96 28.57
N LEU A 397 -1.21 37.44 27.43
CA LEU A 397 -0.07 38.35 27.37
C LEU A 397 -0.51 39.82 27.22
N PRO A 398 0.23 40.78 27.81
CA PRO A 398 -0.01 42.20 27.58
C PRO A 398 0.31 42.57 26.11
N PRO A 399 -0.32 43.60 25.53
CA PRO A 399 -0.09 44.00 24.13
C PRO A 399 1.39 44.28 23.78
N SER A 400 2.19 44.72 24.75
CA SER A 400 3.63 44.95 24.60
C SER A 400 4.45 43.68 24.32
N SER A 401 3.92 42.52 24.73
CA SER A 401 4.53 41.19 24.58
C SER A 401 3.90 40.40 23.43
N ARG A 402 3.23 41.09 22.50
CA ARG A 402 2.63 40.49 21.30
C ARG A 402 3.02 41.30 20.07
N ILE A 403 3.21 40.65 18.93
CA ILE A 403 3.49 41.30 17.65
C ILE A 403 2.56 40.75 16.57
N THR A 404 2.08 41.60 15.65
CA THR A 404 1.29 41.13 14.51
C THR A 404 2.20 40.41 13.51
N ALA A 405 1.65 39.50 12.71
CA ALA A 405 2.43 38.83 11.67
C ALA A 405 3.01 39.84 10.67
N ARG A 406 2.23 40.87 10.32
CA ARG A 406 2.67 41.97 9.46
C ARG A 406 3.86 42.74 10.04
N ASP A 407 3.82 43.11 11.31
CA ASP A 407 4.91 43.89 11.92
C ASP A 407 6.17 43.02 12.10
N PHE A 408 6.01 41.75 12.45
CA PHE A 408 7.12 40.79 12.49
C PHE A 408 7.81 40.65 11.12
N SER A 409 7.04 40.64 10.02
CA SER A 409 7.59 40.54 8.65
C SER A 409 8.45 41.74 8.21
N ARG A 410 8.38 42.87 8.93
CA ARG A 410 9.14 44.09 8.63
C ARG A 410 10.45 44.19 9.43
N LEU A 411 10.70 43.25 10.33
CA LEU A 411 11.93 43.23 11.11
C LEU A 411 13.15 42.83 10.25
N PRO A 412 14.36 43.30 10.58
CA PRO A 412 15.58 42.95 9.85
C PRO A 412 15.87 41.44 9.88
N THR A 413 16.30 40.87 8.75
CA THR A 413 16.73 39.46 8.62
C THR A 413 18.25 39.30 8.75
N ASP A 414 18.89 40.15 9.56
CA ASP A 414 20.36 40.23 9.74
C ASP A 414 20.89 39.33 10.87
N GLY A 415 20.01 38.55 11.50
CA GLY A 415 20.36 37.65 12.60
C GLY A 415 20.19 38.27 14.00
N SER A 416 19.64 39.48 14.11
CA SER A 416 19.28 40.15 15.38
C SER A 416 18.07 39.54 16.09
N ASN A 417 17.28 38.70 15.41
CA ASN A 417 16.03 38.13 15.90
C ASN A 417 16.12 36.60 16.03
N VAL A 418 15.58 36.03 17.12
CA VAL A 418 15.45 34.59 17.35
C VAL A 418 13.97 34.23 17.37
N LEU A 419 13.55 33.29 16.52
CA LEU A 419 12.16 32.82 16.44
C LEU A 419 12.04 31.38 16.92
N ILE A 420 11.20 31.14 17.93
CA ILE A 420 10.95 29.84 18.54
C ILE A 420 9.60 29.33 18.07
N ASP A 421 9.59 28.17 17.43
CA ASP A 421 8.37 27.51 16.99
C ASP A 421 7.97 26.42 17.98
N VAL A 422 6.86 26.62 18.66
CA VAL A 422 6.41 25.72 19.74
C VAL A 422 5.43 24.65 19.26
N ARG A 423 5.23 24.51 17.95
CA ARG A 423 4.45 23.42 17.38
C ARG A 423 5.18 22.08 17.53
N ASP A 424 4.42 20.99 17.48
CA ASP A 424 4.95 19.63 17.41
C ASP A 424 5.94 19.48 16.24
N GLU A 425 6.99 18.66 16.43
CA GLU A 425 8.03 18.38 15.42
C GLU A 425 7.45 18.00 14.06
N THR A 426 6.32 17.27 14.06
CA THR A 426 5.60 16.88 12.84
C THR A 426 5.00 18.08 12.13
N GLN A 427 4.38 19.01 12.88
CA GLN A 427 3.79 20.23 12.31
C GLN A 427 4.87 21.20 11.84
N TYR A 428 6.00 21.24 12.55
CA TYR A 428 7.19 21.99 12.17
C TYR A 428 7.82 21.45 10.89
N ALA A 429 7.96 20.13 10.79
CA ALA A 429 8.48 19.46 9.62
C ALA A 429 7.66 19.82 8.38
N ILE A 430 6.32 19.77 8.46
CA ILE A 430 5.38 20.11 7.38
C ILE A 430 5.68 21.49 6.76
N CYS A 431 5.84 22.52 7.59
CA CYS A 431 6.25 23.85 7.16
C CYS A 431 6.73 24.66 8.36
N ALA A 432 7.79 25.47 8.20
CA ALA A 432 8.37 26.32 9.24
C ALA A 432 8.73 27.71 8.71
N LEU A 433 8.87 28.69 9.60
CA LEU A 433 9.38 30.01 9.23
C LEU A 433 10.90 29.92 9.09
N ARG A 434 11.47 30.50 8.03
CA ARG A 434 12.91 30.39 7.77
C ARG A 434 13.71 30.94 8.95
N GLY A 435 14.60 30.11 9.51
CA GLY A 435 15.42 30.47 10.66
C GLY A 435 14.73 30.30 12.03
N SER A 436 13.50 29.78 12.09
CA SER A 436 12.91 29.39 13.38
C SER A 436 13.62 28.17 13.97
N VAL A 437 13.59 28.05 15.29
CA VAL A 437 14.06 26.88 16.04
C VAL A 437 12.85 26.17 16.63
N ASN A 438 12.69 24.88 16.34
CA ASN A 438 11.59 24.10 16.89
C ASN A 438 11.87 23.70 18.34
N LEU A 439 10.97 24.08 19.23
CA LEU A 439 10.98 23.67 20.64
C LEU A 439 9.54 23.36 21.06
N PRO A 440 9.05 22.13 20.81
CA PRO A 440 7.64 21.76 20.98
C PRO A 440 7.12 22.04 22.39
N TRP A 441 5.95 22.66 22.49
CA TRP A 441 5.28 22.90 23.77
C TRP A 441 4.83 21.58 24.39
N SER A 442 5.33 21.26 25.59
CA SER A 442 5.03 20.01 26.31
C SER A 442 3.79 20.07 27.20
N GLY A 443 3.11 21.23 27.26
CA GLY A 443 2.02 21.49 28.22
C GLY A 443 2.49 21.80 29.65
N ASN A 444 3.78 21.59 29.96
CA ASN A 444 4.39 21.90 31.25
C ASN A 444 5.48 22.95 31.08
N ALA A 445 5.28 24.12 31.68
CA ALA A 445 6.17 25.27 31.53
C ALA A 445 7.58 25.04 32.11
N ASP A 446 7.73 24.34 33.23
CA ASP A 446 9.04 24.12 33.85
C ASP A 446 9.88 23.14 33.02
N ALA A 447 9.27 22.03 32.61
CA ALA A 447 9.92 21.04 31.75
C ALA A 447 10.30 21.61 30.37
N TRP A 448 9.47 22.50 29.83
CA TRP A 448 9.75 23.18 28.57
C TRP A 448 10.91 24.18 28.69
N ILE A 449 10.96 24.98 29.75
CA ILE A 449 12.09 25.91 30.01
C ILE A 449 13.41 25.18 30.20
N ASP A 450 13.41 24.07 30.95
CA ASP A 450 14.61 23.23 31.11
C ASP A 450 15.13 22.72 29.75
N ASN A 451 14.21 22.35 28.85
CA ASN A 451 14.57 21.94 27.50
C ASN A 451 15.13 23.13 26.69
N ALA A 452 14.47 24.29 26.76
CA ALA A 452 14.89 25.50 26.07
C ALA A 452 16.31 25.95 26.45
N LEU A 453 16.64 25.87 27.74
CA LEU A 453 17.98 26.19 28.26
C LEU A 453 19.03 25.18 27.76
N ARG A 454 18.70 23.88 27.71
CA ARG A 454 19.59 22.85 27.16
C ARG A 454 19.84 23.01 25.66
N SER A 455 18.83 23.44 24.91
CA SER A 455 18.93 23.71 23.47
C SER A 455 19.75 24.97 23.13
N GLY A 456 20.12 25.78 24.14
CA GLY A 456 20.93 26.97 23.96
C GLY A 456 20.22 28.16 23.29
N VAL A 457 18.90 28.07 23.11
CA VAL A 457 18.10 29.06 22.36
C VAL A 457 18.09 30.45 23.01
N PHE A 458 18.32 30.51 24.33
CA PHE A 458 18.37 31.75 25.12
C PHE A 458 19.80 32.18 25.50
N LEU A 459 20.86 31.62 24.87
CA LEU A 459 22.26 31.95 25.20
C LEU A 459 22.73 33.31 24.66
N GLU A 460 21.92 33.97 23.82
CA GLU A 460 22.24 35.26 23.19
C GLU A 460 21.25 36.35 23.70
N PRO A 461 21.42 36.87 24.93
CA PRO A 461 20.46 37.79 25.56
C PRO A 461 20.32 39.14 24.84
N ASP A 462 21.26 39.48 23.94
CA ASP A 462 21.25 40.72 23.16
C ASP A 462 20.33 40.67 21.93
N LYS A 463 19.73 39.51 21.62
CA LYS A 463 18.81 39.31 20.48
C LYS A 463 17.34 39.41 20.90
N ASP A 464 16.49 39.88 19.99
CA ASP A 464 15.04 39.93 20.22
C ASP A 464 14.41 38.53 20.02
N HIS A 465 13.67 38.05 21.02
CA HIS A 465 13.08 36.71 21.01
C HIS A 465 11.59 36.73 20.65
N PHE A 466 11.18 35.81 19.78
CA PHE A 466 9.81 35.68 19.30
C PHE A 466 9.33 34.24 19.40
N VAL A 467 8.03 34.02 19.62
CA VAL A 467 7.42 32.69 19.69
C VAL A 467 6.23 32.58 18.75
N VAL A 468 6.15 31.47 18.03
CA VAL A 468 5.04 31.19 17.12
C VAL A 468 4.47 29.80 17.35
N CYS A 469 3.15 29.67 17.26
CA CYS A 469 2.45 28.39 17.17
C CYS A 469 1.43 28.41 16.03
N ARG A 470 0.52 27.44 15.93
CA ARG A 470 -0.45 27.36 14.83
C ARG A 470 -1.47 28.52 14.83
N TYR A 471 -2.04 28.83 15.99
CA TYR A 471 -3.14 29.80 16.13
C TYR A 471 -2.84 30.95 17.09
N GLY A 472 -1.64 30.98 17.67
CA GLY A 472 -1.27 31.98 18.67
C GLY A 472 -1.70 31.64 20.10
N ASN A 473 -2.18 30.41 20.39
CA ASN A 473 -2.59 30.00 21.74
C ASN A 473 -1.38 29.52 22.57
N ASP A 474 -0.72 28.45 22.13
CA ASP A 474 0.44 27.88 22.84
C ASP A 474 1.65 28.82 22.88
N SER A 475 1.82 29.67 21.86
CA SER A 475 2.89 30.67 21.82
C SER A 475 2.77 31.68 22.96
N GLN A 476 1.54 32.00 23.38
CA GLN A 476 1.35 32.88 24.54
C GLN A 476 1.71 32.20 25.85
N LEU A 477 1.41 30.89 25.99
CA LEU A 477 1.76 30.12 27.18
C LEU A 477 3.29 29.98 27.32
N ALA A 478 3.96 29.70 26.21
CA ALA A 478 5.41 29.62 26.14
C ALA A 478 6.09 30.98 26.43
N ALA A 479 5.65 32.06 25.77
CA ALA A 479 6.19 33.39 26.02
C ALA A 479 5.95 33.88 27.46
N ARG A 480 4.78 33.57 28.05
CA ARG A 480 4.51 33.84 29.47
C ARG A 480 5.46 33.07 30.38
N ALA A 481 5.72 31.80 30.09
CA ALA A 481 6.64 30.99 30.88
C ALA A 481 8.05 31.59 30.89
N VAL A 482 8.53 32.10 29.75
CA VAL A 482 9.83 32.79 29.65
C VAL A 482 9.84 34.10 30.44
N LEU A 483 8.78 34.93 30.31
CA LEU A 483 8.67 36.19 31.04
C LEU A 483 8.70 35.97 32.57
N GLU A 484 7.95 34.99 33.06
CA GLU A 484 7.82 34.73 34.51
C GLU A 484 9.04 34.01 35.10
N ARG A 485 9.67 33.09 34.36
CA ARG A 485 10.73 32.21 34.89
C ARG A 485 12.14 32.67 34.56
N LEU A 486 12.34 33.27 33.38
CA LEU A 486 13.66 33.71 32.92
C LEU A 486 13.82 35.23 32.93
N GLY A 487 12.72 36.01 33.00
CA GLY A 487 12.76 37.47 33.00
C GLY A 487 13.25 38.09 31.69
N LEU A 488 13.27 37.31 30.59
CA LEU A 488 13.71 37.75 29.27
C LEU A 488 12.57 38.39 28.47
N SER A 489 12.90 39.42 27.69
CA SER A 489 11.93 40.06 26.77
C SER A 489 11.61 39.12 25.61
N ILE A 490 10.34 38.78 25.44
CA ILE A 490 9.87 37.87 24.40
C ILE A 490 8.47 38.26 23.91
N LYS A 491 8.20 38.06 22.61
CA LYS A 491 6.90 38.38 22.00
C LYS A 491 6.27 37.19 21.29
N ASP A 492 4.96 36.98 21.42
CA ASP A 492 4.26 36.00 20.58
C ASP A 492 3.79 36.63 19.25
N ILE A 493 3.75 35.83 18.19
CA ILE A 493 3.10 36.23 16.93
C ILE A 493 1.59 36.01 17.06
N GLN A 494 0.83 37.12 17.02
CA GLN A 494 -0.62 37.13 17.12
C GLN A 494 -1.24 36.29 15.99
N GLY A 495 -2.13 35.35 16.35
CA GLY A 495 -2.79 34.46 15.39
C GLY A 495 -1.89 33.38 14.78
N GLY A 496 -0.62 33.31 15.18
CA GLY A 496 0.33 32.27 14.80
C GLY A 496 0.58 32.15 13.29
N PHE A 497 0.89 30.94 12.83
CA PHE A 497 1.10 30.62 11.41
C PHE A 497 -0.08 30.96 10.51
N ARG A 498 -1.32 30.89 11.04
CA ARG A 498 -2.51 31.25 10.28
C ARG A 498 -2.50 32.73 9.90
N ALA A 499 -2.27 33.62 10.87
CA ALA A 499 -2.17 35.05 10.60
C ALA A 499 -0.99 35.39 9.69
N TRP A 500 0.14 34.68 9.85
CA TRP A 500 1.29 34.81 8.95
C TRP A 500 0.94 34.53 7.48
N ARG A 501 0.12 33.51 7.22
CA ARG A 501 -0.38 33.21 5.87
C ARG A 501 -1.32 34.31 5.36
N ASP A 502 -2.23 34.76 6.21
CA ASP A 502 -3.35 35.62 5.81
C ASP A 502 -2.95 37.12 5.67
N GLU A 503 -1.92 37.58 6.38
CA GLU A 503 -1.57 39.02 6.50
C GLU A 503 -0.37 39.50 5.65
N ARG A 504 0.33 38.59 4.94
CA ARG A 504 1.53 38.93 4.17
C ARG A 504 1.19 39.70 2.86
N PRO A 505 1.93 40.78 2.50
CA PRO A 505 1.71 41.50 1.24
C PRO A 505 1.99 40.61 0.01
N ALA A 506 1.11 40.68 -0.99
CA ALA A 506 1.13 39.84 -2.19
C ALA A 506 2.26 40.13 -3.20
N GLU A 507 3.15 41.10 -2.94
CA GLU A 507 4.10 41.63 -3.94
C GLU A 507 5.48 40.93 -4.00
N GLU A 508 5.79 40.00 -3.10
CA GLU A 508 7.04 39.19 -3.15
C GLU A 508 6.85 37.76 -3.72
N LEU A 509 5.63 37.41 -4.16
CA LEU A 509 5.28 36.05 -4.61
C LEU A 509 5.90 35.63 -5.96
N ILE A 510 6.63 36.52 -6.64
CA ILE A 510 7.25 36.24 -7.96
C ILE A 510 8.77 36.03 -7.88
N GLN A 511 9.45 36.45 -6.81
CA GLN A 511 10.92 36.28 -6.70
C GLN A 511 11.38 35.36 -5.55
N SER A 512 10.57 35.13 -4.50
CA SER A 512 10.98 34.30 -3.36
C SER A 512 10.54 32.82 -3.45
N ARG A 513 9.85 32.41 -4.52
CA ARG A 513 9.49 30.99 -4.78
C ARG A 513 10.65 30.15 -5.34
N LEU A 514 11.87 30.70 -5.38
CA LEU A 514 13.03 30.07 -6.02
C LEU A 514 14.17 29.67 -5.06
N SER A 515 14.04 29.74 -3.72
CA SER A 515 15.26 29.49 -2.91
C SER A 515 15.16 28.99 -1.46
N SER A 516 14.05 28.43 -0.96
CA SER A 516 14.10 27.72 0.34
C SER A 516 12.78 27.01 0.70
N ASP A 517 12.67 25.73 0.36
CA ASP A 517 11.73 24.78 0.97
C ASP A 517 12.54 23.63 1.62
N PRO A 518 12.41 23.34 2.94
CA PRO A 518 13.13 22.26 3.61
C PRO A 518 12.68 20.84 3.20
N TYR A 519 11.65 20.69 2.35
CA TYR A 519 11.25 19.40 1.74
C TYR A 519 11.89 19.11 0.38
N GLU A 520 12.76 19.98 -0.14
CA GLU A 520 13.50 19.73 -1.40
C GLU A 520 14.56 18.63 -1.29
N LEU A 521 14.88 18.11 -0.10
CA LEU A 521 15.78 16.95 0.03
C LEU A 521 15.14 15.60 -0.30
N TYR A 522 13.79 15.54 -0.46
CA TYR A 522 13.08 14.32 -0.88
C TYR A 522 12.25 14.42 -2.18
N THR A 523 12.29 15.55 -2.91
CA THR A 523 11.43 15.76 -4.10
C THR A 523 12.08 16.41 -5.33
N ASN A 524 13.41 16.35 -5.50
CA ASN A 524 14.07 16.68 -6.77
C ASN A 524 13.90 15.62 -7.90
N VAL A 525 12.69 15.09 -8.09
CA VAL A 525 12.32 14.63 -9.44
C VAL A 525 12.09 15.90 -10.26
N PRO A 526 12.76 16.11 -11.41
CA PRO A 526 12.64 17.36 -12.15
C PRO A 526 11.17 17.69 -12.42
N SER A 527 10.79 18.90 -12.01
CA SER A 527 9.49 19.52 -12.24
C SER A 527 9.30 19.76 -13.74
N GLU A 528 8.84 18.74 -14.46
CA GLU A 528 8.11 18.94 -15.70
C GLU A 528 6.68 19.43 -15.38
N PRO A 529 6.09 20.26 -16.26
CA PRO A 529 4.93 21.08 -15.97
C PRO A 529 3.75 20.21 -15.56
N GLN A 530 2.92 20.75 -14.66
CA GLN A 530 1.55 20.33 -14.37
C GLN A 530 1.11 19.16 -15.25
N LEU A 531 1.05 17.96 -14.68
CA LEU A 531 0.21 16.90 -15.21
C LEU A 531 -1.22 17.47 -15.21
N SER A 532 -1.55 18.21 -16.28
CA SER A 532 -2.79 17.97 -16.98
C SER A 532 -2.91 16.46 -17.00
N ILE A 533 -3.90 15.94 -16.29
CA ILE A 533 -4.49 14.67 -16.65
C ILE A 533 -4.78 14.83 -18.13
N ILE A 534 -3.84 14.40 -18.98
CA ILE A 534 -4.20 14.01 -20.33
C ILE A 534 -5.21 12.93 -20.01
N ILE A 535 -6.48 13.25 -20.26
CA ILE A 535 -7.54 12.26 -20.35
C ILE A 535 -7.09 11.38 -21.51
N MET A 536 -6.15 10.46 -21.25
CA MET A 536 -5.81 9.42 -22.18
C MET A 536 -7.09 8.63 -22.32
N LYS A 537 -7.55 8.47 -23.56
CA LYS A 537 -8.70 7.63 -23.87
C LYS A 537 -8.51 6.30 -23.12
N SER A 538 -9.56 5.81 -22.48
CA SER A 538 -9.60 4.50 -21.80
C SER A 538 -8.91 3.39 -22.58
N ASP A 539 -8.93 3.51 -23.90
CA ASP A 539 -8.42 2.56 -24.89
C ASP A 539 -6.88 2.41 -24.90
N LEU A 540 -6.12 3.30 -24.23
CA LEU A 540 -4.65 3.22 -24.14
C LEU A 540 -4.14 2.51 -22.88
N ILE A 541 -4.95 2.39 -21.83
CA ILE A 541 -4.58 1.64 -20.62
C ILE A 541 -4.66 0.16 -20.94
N LEU A 542 -3.56 -0.58 -20.71
CA LEU A 542 -3.48 -2.00 -21.02
C LEU A 542 -3.86 -2.85 -19.80
N ARG A 543 -3.14 -2.70 -18.69
CA ARG A 543 -3.38 -3.47 -17.45
C ARG A 543 -2.62 -2.89 -16.25
N PRO A 544 -3.04 -3.20 -15.01
CA PRO A 544 -2.21 -2.96 -13.82
C PRO A 544 -0.93 -3.80 -13.82
N ALA A 545 0.09 -3.30 -13.12
CA ALA A 545 1.35 -3.99 -12.87
C ALA A 545 1.17 -5.10 -11.83
N GLY A 546 1.77 -6.26 -12.08
CA GLY A 546 1.82 -7.36 -11.13
C GLY A 546 2.85 -7.16 -10.01
N PHE A 547 2.93 -8.06 -9.03
CA PHE A 547 3.77 -7.85 -7.84
C PHE A 547 5.27 -7.69 -8.15
N ALA A 548 5.81 -8.52 -9.05
CA ALA A 548 7.21 -8.42 -9.46
C ALA A 548 7.48 -7.11 -10.22
N GLU A 549 6.53 -6.67 -11.04
CA GLU A 549 6.59 -5.43 -11.81
C GLU A 549 6.48 -4.21 -10.88
N GLN A 550 5.59 -4.23 -9.89
CA GLN A 550 5.45 -3.19 -8.87
C GLN A 550 6.75 -3.01 -8.08
N ARG A 551 7.42 -4.11 -7.71
CA ARG A 551 8.75 -4.05 -7.08
C ARG A 551 9.77 -3.35 -7.97
N CYS A 552 9.83 -3.70 -9.25
CA CYS A 552 10.78 -3.09 -10.19
C CYS A 552 10.43 -1.62 -10.47
N ILE A 553 9.15 -1.28 -10.61
CA ILE A 553 8.67 0.10 -10.78
C ILE A 553 9.04 0.94 -9.55
N ALA A 554 8.80 0.45 -8.34
CA ALA A 554 9.14 1.18 -7.11
C ALA A 554 10.65 1.46 -7.03
N ARG A 555 11.50 0.48 -7.38
CA ARG A 555 12.96 0.68 -7.41
C ARG A 555 13.38 1.72 -8.44
N ASP A 556 12.74 1.74 -9.60
CA ASP A 556 13.08 2.63 -10.70
C ASP A 556 12.58 4.08 -10.44
N VAL A 557 11.41 4.23 -9.80
CA VAL A 557 10.85 5.52 -9.37
C VAL A 557 11.69 6.13 -8.24
N LEU A 558 12.13 5.32 -7.27
CA LEU A 558 12.98 5.77 -6.17
C LEU A 558 14.45 5.98 -6.57
N GLY A 559 14.86 5.58 -7.78
CA GLY A 559 16.26 5.62 -8.21
C GLY A 559 17.15 4.59 -7.51
N HIS A 560 16.57 3.57 -6.89
CA HIS A 560 17.28 2.53 -6.14
C HIS A 560 17.81 1.39 -7.03
N TYR A 561 17.38 1.34 -8.30
CA TYR A 561 17.92 0.48 -9.33
C TYR A 561 17.63 1.09 -10.70
N GLY A 562 18.61 1.14 -11.58
CA GLY A 562 18.48 1.73 -12.91
C GLY A 562 17.97 0.75 -13.97
N SER A 563 18.88 0.34 -14.84
CA SER A 563 18.61 -0.45 -16.03
C SER A 563 19.31 -1.80 -16.01
N ILE A 564 18.73 -2.76 -16.71
CA ILE A 564 19.48 -3.93 -17.18
C ILE A 564 20.04 -3.61 -18.57
N VAL A 565 21.33 -3.91 -18.77
CA VAL A 565 22.03 -3.64 -20.02
C VAL A 565 22.50 -4.95 -20.62
N LEU A 566 22.00 -5.28 -21.80
CA LEU A 566 22.48 -6.39 -22.61
C LEU A 566 23.02 -5.85 -23.93
N SER A 567 24.23 -6.25 -24.26
CA SER A 567 24.93 -5.84 -25.47
C SER A 567 25.27 -7.06 -26.29
N ALA A 568 25.14 -6.96 -27.60
CA ALA A 568 25.60 -7.98 -28.54
C ALA A 568 26.44 -7.36 -29.65
N MET A 569 27.56 -8.01 -29.97
CA MET A 569 28.42 -7.64 -31.08
C MET A 569 27.96 -8.36 -32.34
N TYR A 570 27.43 -7.60 -33.30
CA TYR A 570 27.01 -8.10 -34.60
C TYR A 570 28.18 -7.98 -35.58
N GLY A 571 28.62 -9.11 -36.11
CA GLY A 571 29.64 -9.16 -37.17
C GLY A 571 29.01 -9.55 -38.51
N SER A 572 29.51 -8.95 -39.59
CA SER A 572 29.13 -9.34 -40.96
C SER A 572 30.14 -10.32 -41.55
N THR A 573 29.67 -11.26 -42.36
CA THR A 573 30.52 -12.13 -43.19
C THR A 573 30.93 -11.46 -44.52
N LYS A 574 30.26 -10.36 -44.90
CA LYS A 574 30.59 -9.54 -46.07
C LYS A 574 31.31 -8.25 -45.63
N PRO A 575 32.21 -7.69 -46.46
CA PRO A 575 32.70 -6.33 -46.26
C PRO A 575 31.52 -5.37 -46.23
N THR A 576 31.47 -4.49 -45.23
CA THR A 576 30.41 -3.47 -45.10
C THR A 576 31.06 -2.09 -45.20
N ASP A 577 30.52 -1.22 -46.06
CA ASP A 577 30.93 0.18 -46.15
C ASP A 577 30.30 0.98 -44.99
N GLY A 578 30.77 0.71 -43.77
CA GLY A 578 30.26 1.31 -42.54
C GLY A 578 28.99 0.65 -41.99
N ILE A 579 28.35 1.32 -41.02
CA ILE A 579 27.18 0.78 -40.31
C ILE A 579 25.94 0.82 -41.23
N PRO A 580 25.21 -0.30 -41.41
CA PRO A 580 23.96 -0.35 -42.18
C PRO A 580 22.81 0.29 -41.39
N LYS A 581 22.83 1.62 -41.24
CA LYS A 581 21.88 2.37 -40.38
C LYS A 581 20.43 2.07 -40.72
N HIS A 582 20.11 1.98 -42.00
CA HIS A 582 18.77 1.71 -42.49
C HIS A 582 18.27 0.32 -42.07
N ASP A 583 19.11 -0.72 -42.17
CA ASP A 583 18.73 -2.08 -41.81
C ASP A 583 18.60 -2.25 -40.30
N ILE A 584 19.45 -1.56 -39.54
CA ILE A 584 19.34 -1.49 -38.07
C ILE A 584 18.00 -0.87 -37.66
N ILE A 585 17.62 0.26 -38.26
CA ILE A 585 16.34 0.92 -37.96
C ILE A 585 15.17 -0.01 -38.30
N LYS A 586 15.20 -0.68 -39.45
CA LYS A 586 14.18 -1.68 -39.83
C LYS A 586 14.09 -2.83 -38.81
N ALA A 587 15.23 -3.37 -38.41
CA ALA A 587 15.29 -4.44 -37.41
C ALA A 587 14.75 -3.98 -36.04
N LEU A 588 15.05 -2.74 -35.62
CA LEU A 588 14.48 -2.15 -34.40
C LEU A 588 12.96 -2.00 -34.48
N LYS A 589 12.42 -1.50 -35.60
CA LYS A 589 10.97 -1.42 -35.82
C LYS A 589 10.32 -2.80 -35.67
N GLN A 590 10.96 -3.85 -36.19
CA GLN A 590 10.48 -5.21 -36.03
C GLN A 590 10.52 -5.69 -34.57
N CYS A 591 11.57 -5.38 -33.82
CA CYS A 591 11.62 -5.66 -32.39
C CYS A 591 10.44 -5.00 -31.64
N ILE A 592 10.15 -3.73 -31.92
CA ILE A 592 9.03 -3.00 -31.30
C ILE A 592 7.68 -3.65 -31.64
N ARG A 593 7.46 -4.01 -32.91
CA ARG A 593 6.23 -4.71 -33.33
C ARG A 593 6.05 -6.06 -32.63
N VAL A 594 7.14 -6.81 -32.47
CA VAL A 594 7.11 -8.15 -31.87
C VAL A 594 6.92 -8.08 -30.35
N HIS A 595 7.58 -7.12 -29.69
CA HIS A 595 7.68 -7.02 -28.24
C HIS A 595 6.89 -5.81 -27.71
N PRO A 596 5.65 -5.99 -27.25
CA PRO A 596 4.79 -4.88 -26.80
C PRO A 596 5.38 -4.12 -25.61
N SER A 597 6.23 -4.75 -24.79
CA SER A 597 6.93 -4.08 -23.67
C SER A 597 7.80 -2.90 -24.11
N LEU A 598 8.19 -2.80 -25.38
CA LEU A 598 8.93 -1.66 -25.92
C LEU A 598 8.03 -0.46 -26.27
N SER A 599 6.70 -0.62 -26.25
CA SER A 599 5.72 0.42 -26.57
C SER A 599 4.84 0.81 -25.38
N VAL A 600 5.29 0.52 -24.16
CA VAL A 600 4.54 0.84 -22.95
C VAL A 600 5.25 1.85 -22.07
N ILE A 601 4.43 2.67 -21.43
CA ILE A 601 4.77 3.62 -20.37
C ILE A 601 4.15 3.15 -19.06
N VAL A 602 4.71 3.61 -17.95
CA VAL A 602 4.22 3.33 -16.61
C VAL A 602 3.50 4.57 -16.08
N LEU A 603 2.21 4.41 -15.81
CA LEU A 603 1.39 5.40 -15.13
C LEU A 603 1.33 5.04 -13.65
N SER A 604 1.67 5.98 -12.77
CA SER A 604 1.62 5.77 -11.33
C SER A 604 1.10 7.05 -10.67
N ALA A 605 0.06 6.89 -9.84
CA ALA A 605 -0.46 7.90 -8.95
C ALA A 605 -0.20 7.47 -7.50
N VAL A 606 -0.03 8.44 -6.61
CA VAL A 606 0.25 8.17 -5.18
C VAL A 606 -0.92 7.40 -4.56
N GLY A 607 -0.65 6.19 -4.06
CA GLY A 607 -1.66 5.33 -3.43
C GLY A 607 -2.43 4.41 -4.39
N GLU A 608 -2.10 4.40 -5.68
CA GLU A 608 -2.68 3.49 -6.67
C GLU A 608 -1.67 2.45 -7.17
N VAL A 609 -2.18 1.30 -7.63
CA VAL A 609 -1.36 0.29 -8.31
C VAL A 609 -0.89 0.85 -9.66
N PRO A 610 0.42 0.88 -9.95
CA PRO A 610 0.93 1.32 -11.24
C PRO A 610 0.29 0.59 -12.41
N GLN A 611 0.06 1.28 -13.51
CA GLN A 611 -0.57 0.73 -14.71
C GLN A 611 0.35 0.86 -15.92
N TYR A 612 0.34 -0.16 -16.77
CA TYR A 612 0.94 -0.08 -18.10
C TYR A 612 -0.06 0.53 -19.08
N ALA A 613 0.37 1.59 -19.76
CA ALA A 613 -0.37 2.17 -20.87
C ALA A 613 0.46 2.13 -22.14
N ARG A 614 -0.22 2.03 -23.27
CA ARG A 614 0.39 2.07 -24.60
C ARG A 614 0.65 3.50 -25.02
N VAL A 615 1.81 3.75 -25.62
CA VAL A 615 2.04 5.03 -26.30
C VAL A 615 1.30 5.07 -27.64
N ALA A 616 0.58 6.17 -27.90
CA ALA A 616 -0.11 6.35 -29.18
C ALA A 616 0.88 6.40 -30.36
N SER A 617 2.08 6.91 -30.11
CA SER A 617 3.18 7.03 -31.07
C SER A 617 4.52 6.90 -30.34
N LEU A 618 5.47 6.21 -30.95
CA LEU A 618 6.85 6.09 -30.46
C LEU A 618 7.79 6.74 -31.47
N ASP A 619 8.67 7.61 -30.98
CA ASP A 619 9.69 8.31 -31.78
C ASP A 619 11.07 7.66 -31.56
N LEU A 620 11.52 6.86 -32.53
CA LEU A 620 12.80 6.13 -32.44
C LEU A 620 14.00 7.04 -32.28
N ASP A 621 13.93 8.29 -32.75
CA ASP A 621 15.03 9.25 -32.64
C ASP A 621 15.31 9.63 -31.17
N GLN A 622 14.34 9.42 -30.26
CA GLN A 622 14.55 9.60 -28.82
C GLN A 622 15.30 8.42 -28.17
N HIS A 623 15.19 7.22 -28.76
CA HIS A 623 15.71 5.98 -28.17
C HIS A 623 17.02 5.51 -28.78
N LEU A 624 17.31 5.86 -30.03
CA LEU A 624 18.48 5.40 -30.78
C LEU A 624 19.64 6.40 -30.73
N ARG A 625 20.84 5.94 -30.38
CA ARG A 625 22.07 6.73 -30.40
C ARG A 625 23.15 6.00 -31.19
N PHE A 626 23.85 6.72 -32.07
CA PHE A 626 25.06 6.23 -32.71
C PHE A 626 26.25 6.83 -31.99
N LEU A 627 27.15 5.97 -31.53
CA LEU A 627 28.37 6.35 -30.83
C LEU A 627 29.57 6.33 -31.78
N GLU A 628 30.64 6.99 -31.37
CA GLU A 628 31.94 6.88 -32.03
C GLU A 628 32.48 5.44 -31.96
N PRO A 629 33.39 5.05 -32.86
CA PRO A 629 34.00 3.71 -32.82
C PRO A 629 34.59 3.40 -31.45
N THR A 630 34.21 2.25 -30.89
CA THR A 630 34.70 1.78 -29.59
C THR A 630 35.57 0.53 -29.76
N GLY A 631 36.58 0.39 -28.89
CA GLY A 631 37.38 -0.83 -28.80
C GLY A 631 36.56 -2.07 -28.43
N LEU A 632 37.21 -3.23 -28.47
CA LEU A 632 36.64 -4.54 -28.09
C LEU A 632 37.16 -5.06 -26.75
N ASP A 633 37.89 -4.22 -26.02
CA ASP A 633 38.51 -4.55 -24.76
C ASP A 633 37.59 -4.29 -23.56
N GLU A 634 38.03 -4.73 -22.39
CA GLU A 634 37.28 -4.59 -21.13
C GLU A 634 37.06 -3.12 -20.74
N ALA A 635 37.98 -2.22 -21.11
CA ALA A 635 37.86 -0.79 -20.89
C ALA A 635 36.74 -0.15 -21.73
N ALA A 636 36.65 -0.50 -23.03
CA ALA A 636 35.58 -0.05 -23.90
C ALA A 636 34.22 -0.58 -23.45
N ILE A 637 34.14 -1.85 -23.01
CA ILE A 637 32.92 -2.41 -22.43
C ILE A 637 32.53 -1.66 -21.15
N LYS A 638 33.50 -1.36 -20.28
CA LYS A 638 33.27 -0.56 -19.06
C LYS A 638 32.66 0.80 -19.40
N GLN A 639 33.21 1.48 -20.39
CA GLN A 639 32.71 2.78 -20.84
C GLN A 639 31.31 2.70 -21.45
N LEU A 640 31.05 1.70 -22.31
CA LEU A 640 29.75 1.51 -22.98
C LEU A 640 28.64 1.18 -21.99
N HIS A 641 28.85 0.20 -21.12
CA HIS A 641 27.87 -0.19 -20.12
C HIS A 641 27.71 0.90 -19.05
N GLY A 642 28.79 1.57 -18.66
CA GLY A 642 28.73 2.71 -17.74
C GLY A 642 27.98 3.91 -18.32
N LEU A 643 28.07 4.17 -19.63
CA LEU A 643 27.22 5.14 -20.31
C LEU A 643 25.75 4.69 -20.28
N ALA A 644 25.48 3.44 -20.66
CA ALA A 644 24.12 2.89 -20.75
C ALA A 644 23.38 2.87 -19.41
N HIS A 645 24.08 2.68 -18.28
CA HIS A 645 23.51 2.77 -16.93
C HIS A 645 23.26 4.22 -16.47
N ARG A 646 24.02 5.20 -16.97
CA ARG A 646 23.86 6.62 -16.62
C ARG A 646 22.82 7.35 -17.46
N ASP A 647 22.69 6.98 -18.74
CA ASP A 647 21.84 7.67 -19.71
C ASP A 647 20.41 7.09 -19.73
N ARG A 648 19.64 7.42 -18.68
CA ARG A 648 18.24 7.00 -18.49
C ARG A 648 17.25 8.00 -19.11
N LEU A 649 16.09 7.51 -19.53
CA LEU A 649 14.92 8.35 -19.85
C LEU A 649 14.14 8.67 -18.56
N PRO A 650 14.06 9.95 -18.13
CA PRO A 650 13.59 10.30 -16.78
C PRO A 650 12.07 10.16 -16.59
N HIS A 651 11.26 10.17 -17.66
CA HIS A 651 9.81 10.20 -17.58
C HIS A 651 9.16 8.91 -18.11
N MET A 652 9.13 7.87 -17.26
CA MET A 652 8.49 6.58 -17.59
C MET A 652 7.00 6.70 -17.95
N SER A 653 6.34 7.79 -17.55
CA SER A 653 4.94 8.09 -17.84
C SER A 653 4.73 8.75 -19.21
N LYS A 654 5.81 9.14 -19.91
CA LYS A 654 5.74 9.82 -21.21
C LYS A 654 6.42 9.03 -22.31
N THR A 655 7.61 8.50 -22.02
CA THR A 655 8.44 7.79 -22.99
C THR A 655 8.76 6.40 -22.47
N PRO A 656 8.66 5.34 -23.30
CA PRO A 656 9.03 3.99 -22.89
C PRO A 656 10.48 3.97 -22.34
N PRO A 657 10.72 3.48 -21.12
CA PRO A 657 12.04 3.63 -20.48
C PRO A 657 13.07 2.60 -20.98
N TRP A 658 13.50 2.75 -22.23
CA TRP A 658 14.59 1.98 -22.84
C TRP A 658 15.38 2.82 -23.87
N ARG A 659 16.65 2.47 -24.11
CA ARG A 659 17.50 3.07 -25.15
C ARG A 659 18.35 2.03 -25.85
N VAL A 660 18.73 2.33 -27.08
CA VAL A 660 19.65 1.53 -27.89
C VAL A 660 20.83 2.39 -28.31
N TYR A 661 22.04 1.90 -28.05
CA TYR A 661 23.27 2.50 -28.56
C TYR A 661 23.88 1.59 -29.62
N ILE A 662 24.33 2.19 -30.73
CA ILE A 662 25.05 1.52 -31.79
C ILE A 662 26.48 2.06 -31.80
N ALA A 663 27.46 1.21 -31.49
CA ALA A 663 28.87 1.57 -31.53
C ALA A 663 29.59 0.80 -32.66
N PRO A 664 30.13 1.47 -33.69
CA PRO A 664 30.84 0.81 -34.79
C PRO A 664 32.08 0.06 -34.30
N THR A 665 32.38 -1.06 -34.95
CA THR A 665 33.63 -1.82 -34.79
C THR A 665 34.24 -2.08 -36.18
N ALA A 666 35.49 -2.56 -36.23
CA ALA A 666 36.18 -2.80 -37.51
C ALA A 666 35.49 -3.83 -38.43
N SER A 667 34.68 -4.74 -37.87
CA SER A 667 34.02 -5.84 -38.59
C SER A 667 32.52 -5.93 -38.35
N GLY A 668 31.92 -4.85 -37.83
CA GLY A 668 30.49 -4.79 -37.51
C GLY A 668 30.15 -3.68 -36.52
N PHE A 669 29.29 -3.98 -35.53
CA PHE A 669 28.89 -3.01 -34.51
C PHE A 669 28.43 -3.69 -33.21
N TRP A 670 28.57 -2.98 -32.10
CA TRP A 670 27.85 -3.28 -30.86
C TRP A 670 26.46 -2.67 -30.92
N LEU A 671 25.46 -3.46 -30.55
CA LEU A 671 24.15 -2.95 -30.17
C LEU A 671 24.01 -3.14 -28.67
N VAL A 672 23.82 -2.05 -27.94
CA VAL A 672 23.65 -2.01 -26.49
C VAL A 672 22.21 -1.65 -26.18
N LEU A 673 21.44 -2.59 -25.63
CA LEU A 673 20.09 -2.33 -25.13
C LEU A 673 20.17 -1.98 -23.65
N SER A 674 19.83 -0.74 -23.29
CA SER A 674 19.53 -0.33 -21.91
C SER A 674 18.02 -0.39 -21.72
N LEU A 675 17.54 -1.29 -20.86
CA LEU A 675 16.12 -1.52 -20.60
C LEU A 675 15.84 -1.31 -19.11
N ALA A 676 14.89 -0.45 -18.76
CA ALA A 676 14.46 -0.32 -17.38
C ALA A 676 13.91 -1.66 -16.86
N HIS A 677 14.28 -2.03 -15.64
CA HIS A 677 13.89 -3.33 -15.07
C HIS A 677 12.36 -3.40 -14.82
N SER A 678 11.65 -2.27 -14.83
CA SER A 678 10.19 -2.25 -14.84
C SER A 678 9.60 -2.99 -16.05
N LEU A 679 10.23 -2.90 -17.22
CA LEU A 679 9.71 -3.47 -18.48
C LEU A 679 10.10 -4.93 -18.71
N GLY A 680 11.16 -5.42 -18.05
CA GLY A 680 11.58 -6.80 -18.20
C GLY A 680 12.84 -7.17 -17.43
N ASP A 681 13.16 -8.46 -17.50
CA ASP A 681 14.33 -9.10 -16.90
C ASP A 681 15.46 -9.37 -17.93
N GLY A 682 16.60 -9.94 -17.50
CA GLY A 682 17.73 -10.22 -18.39
C GLY A 682 17.38 -11.12 -19.59
N ARG A 683 16.41 -12.04 -19.43
CA ARG A 683 15.90 -12.87 -20.53
C ARG A 683 15.14 -12.04 -21.57
N SER A 684 14.54 -10.93 -21.17
CA SER A 684 13.90 -9.98 -22.08
C SER A 684 14.91 -9.33 -23.02
N GLY A 685 16.11 -8.99 -22.53
CA GLY A 685 17.23 -8.57 -23.39
C GLY A 685 17.62 -9.63 -24.40
N TYR A 686 17.74 -10.89 -23.98
CA TYR A 686 18.06 -12.00 -24.88
C TYR A 686 17.03 -12.12 -26.02
N LEU A 687 15.74 -12.01 -25.70
CA LEU A 687 14.65 -12.07 -26.67
C LEU A 687 14.69 -10.91 -27.66
N PHE A 688 15.00 -9.71 -27.18
CA PHE A 688 15.21 -8.55 -28.03
C PHE A 688 16.31 -8.80 -29.06
N HIS A 689 17.51 -9.20 -28.61
CA HIS A 689 18.65 -9.45 -29.51
C HIS A 689 18.39 -10.61 -30.48
N SER A 690 17.64 -11.62 -30.04
CA SER A 690 17.23 -12.76 -30.88
C SER A 690 16.29 -12.32 -32.00
N THR A 691 15.32 -11.47 -31.68
CA THR A 691 14.42 -10.89 -32.69
C THR A 691 15.17 -9.94 -33.62
N PHE A 692 16.07 -9.12 -33.08
CA PHE A 692 16.88 -8.19 -33.86
C PHE A 692 17.77 -8.92 -34.87
N LEU A 693 18.47 -9.99 -34.43
CA LEU A 693 19.30 -10.80 -35.31
C LEU A 693 18.49 -11.39 -36.47
N LYS A 694 17.34 -12.00 -36.16
CA LYS A 694 16.44 -12.56 -37.18
C LYS A 694 16.00 -11.50 -38.19
N ALA A 695 15.67 -10.30 -37.73
CA ALA A 695 15.27 -9.19 -38.59
C ALA A 695 16.42 -8.66 -39.46
N MET A 696 17.65 -8.60 -38.94
CA MET A 696 18.85 -8.25 -39.71
C MET A 696 19.15 -9.28 -40.80
N GLN A 697 18.94 -10.57 -40.51
CA GLN A 697 19.16 -11.66 -41.47
C GLN A 697 18.09 -11.72 -42.57
N SER A 698 16.87 -11.23 -42.31
CA SER A 698 15.77 -11.18 -43.28
C SER A 698 15.62 -9.80 -43.95
N SER A 699 16.61 -8.91 -43.83
CA SER A 699 16.50 -7.50 -44.26
C SER A 699 16.24 -7.32 -45.77
N HIS A 700 16.63 -8.28 -46.61
CA HIS A 700 16.34 -8.29 -48.06
C HIS A 700 14.87 -8.55 -48.40
N ASP A 701 14.10 -9.24 -47.54
CA ASP A 701 12.66 -9.51 -47.76
C ASP A 701 11.75 -8.41 -47.17
N LEU A 702 12.33 -7.45 -46.44
CA LEU A 702 11.62 -6.32 -45.84
C LEU A 702 11.63 -5.13 -46.81
N ASP A 703 10.98 -5.30 -47.96
CA ASP A 703 10.85 -4.28 -48.99
C ASP A 703 10.05 -3.06 -48.48
N GLN A 704 10.54 -1.85 -48.81
CA GLN A 704 9.89 -0.54 -48.71
C GLN A 704 9.09 -0.19 -47.43
N ASP A 705 9.58 -0.51 -46.22
CA ASP A 705 9.03 0.11 -45.00
C ASP A 705 9.46 1.59 -44.91
N ALA A 706 8.84 2.44 -45.74
CA ALA A 706 8.99 3.89 -45.79
C ALA A 706 8.28 4.60 -44.61
N SER A 707 7.80 3.84 -43.62
CA SER A 707 7.20 4.42 -42.43
C SER A 707 8.19 5.38 -41.76
N PRO A 708 7.73 6.53 -41.26
CA PRO A 708 8.60 7.44 -40.52
C PRO A 708 9.22 6.73 -39.32
N ASN A 709 10.31 7.28 -38.78
CA ASN A 709 10.88 6.84 -37.49
C ASN A 709 9.97 7.18 -36.29
N ARG A 710 8.74 7.63 -36.56
CA ARG A 710 7.70 8.05 -35.62
C ARG A 710 6.47 7.18 -35.83
N ASP A 711 5.58 7.13 -34.85
CA ASP A 711 4.32 6.37 -34.88
C ASP A 711 4.49 4.84 -34.88
N ILE A 712 5.59 4.34 -34.30
CA ILE A 712 5.90 2.90 -34.26
C ILE A 712 5.51 2.32 -32.89
N SER A 713 4.22 2.04 -32.69
CA SER A 713 3.76 1.30 -31.51
C SER A 713 3.37 -0.12 -31.86
N SER A 714 3.71 -1.09 -31.00
CA SER A 714 3.15 -2.43 -31.09
C SER A 714 1.63 -2.39 -30.96
N THR A 715 0.93 -3.16 -31.80
CA THR A 715 -0.52 -3.39 -31.67
C THR A 715 -0.85 -4.59 -30.78
N LYS A 716 0.14 -5.44 -30.46
CA LYS A 716 -0.05 -6.68 -29.67
C LYS A 716 -0.40 -6.39 -28.22
N GLU A 717 -1.15 -7.29 -27.60
CA GLU A 717 -1.46 -7.19 -26.17
C GLU A 717 -0.21 -7.42 -25.31
N LEU A 718 -0.11 -6.68 -24.21
CA LEU A 718 0.94 -6.88 -23.22
C LEU A 718 0.64 -8.15 -22.43
N ALA A 719 1.62 -9.04 -22.31
CA ALA A 719 1.47 -10.29 -21.56
C ALA A 719 0.97 -10.02 -20.12
N PRO A 720 0.03 -10.81 -19.58
CA PRO A 720 -0.45 -10.64 -18.21
C PRO A 720 0.67 -10.84 -17.18
N PRO A 721 0.54 -10.27 -15.97
CA PRO A 721 1.51 -10.49 -14.92
C PRO A 721 1.55 -11.97 -14.49
N LEU A 722 2.70 -12.39 -13.95
CA LEU A 722 3.01 -13.79 -13.62
C LEU A 722 1.93 -14.46 -12.78
N GLU A 723 1.43 -13.78 -11.76
CA GLU A 723 0.41 -14.28 -10.83
C GLU A 723 -0.97 -14.50 -11.46
N LEU A 724 -1.25 -13.85 -12.59
CA LEU A 724 -2.48 -14.07 -13.37
C LEU A 724 -2.30 -15.19 -14.41
N MET A 725 -1.07 -15.45 -14.86
CA MET A 725 -0.78 -16.59 -15.73
C MET A 725 -0.83 -17.92 -14.99
N ARG A 726 -0.17 -17.98 -13.82
CA ARG A 726 -0.06 -19.22 -13.03
C ARG A 726 -0.08 -18.92 -11.53
N PRO A 727 -0.71 -19.79 -10.70
CA PRO A 727 -0.67 -19.63 -9.25
C PRO A 727 0.75 -19.82 -8.71
N THR A 728 1.12 -19.00 -7.73
CA THR A 728 2.40 -19.12 -7.02
C THR A 728 2.16 -19.47 -5.54
N PRO A 729 1.92 -20.76 -5.22
CA PRO A 729 1.56 -21.18 -3.88
C PRO A 729 2.73 -21.02 -2.90
N ILE A 730 2.40 -20.80 -1.63
CA ILE A 730 3.39 -20.64 -0.56
C ILE A 730 2.99 -21.57 0.58
N SER A 731 3.92 -22.42 1.02
CA SER A 731 3.73 -23.25 2.19
C SER A 731 3.87 -22.44 3.46
N TRP A 732 3.18 -22.85 4.52
CA TRP A 732 3.33 -22.24 5.84
C TRP A 732 4.77 -22.26 6.34
N SER A 733 5.53 -23.33 6.05
CA SER A 733 6.96 -23.42 6.41
C SER A 733 7.81 -22.35 5.73
N TYR A 734 7.42 -21.85 4.56
CA TYR A 734 8.12 -20.81 3.83
C TYR A 734 7.64 -19.40 4.22
N LEU A 735 6.36 -19.24 4.52
CA LEU A 735 5.76 -17.96 4.91
C LEU A 735 6.05 -17.58 6.38
N LEU A 736 6.09 -18.55 7.28
CA LEU A 736 6.15 -18.31 8.72
C LEU A 736 7.47 -17.65 9.16
N PRO A 737 8.66 -18.06 8.67
CA PRO A 737 9.92 -17.42 9.05
C PRO A 737 9.98 -15.90 8.76
N PRO A 738 9.69 -15.40 7.54
CA PRO A 738 9.72 -13.95 7.27
C PRO A 738 8.65 -13.19 8.06
N LEU A 739 7.45 -13.76 8.26
CA LEU A 739 6.42 -13.13 9.10
C LEU A 739 6.85 -13.04 10.56
N LEU A 740 7.41 -14.10 11.13
CA LEU A 740 7.89 -14.08 12.51
C LEU A 740 9.09 -13.15 12.68
N ASN A 741 9.99 -13.05 11.69
CA ASN A 741 11.08 -12.08 11.75
C ASN A 741 10.58 -10.63 11.72
N GLN A 742 9.50 -10.35 10.98
CA GLN A 742 8.94 -9.01 10.84
C GLN A 742 8.04 -8.60 12.02
N TYR A 743 7.22 -9.52 12.54
CA TYR A 743 6.13 -9.19 13.47
C TYR A 743 6.31 -9.77 14.87
N ALA A 744 7.13 -10.81 15.05
CA ALA A 744 7.32 -11.38 16.38
C ALA A 744 8.34 -10.57 17.19
N PRO A 745 8.13 -10.38 18.51
CA PRO A 745 9.13 -9.77 19.37
C PRO A 745 10.47 -10.48 19.23
N LYS A 746 11.59 -9.74 19.18
CA LYS A 746 12.94 -10.30 18.93
C LYS A 746 13.29 -11.50 19.83
N PHE A 747 12.75 -11.56 21.05
CA PHE A 747 12.96 -12.71 21.95
C PHE A 747 12.24 -13.99 21.47
N VAL A 748 11.04 -13.88 20.89
CA VAL A 748 10.28 -15.01 20.32
C VAL A 748 10.97 -15.50 19.06
N SER A 749 11.40 -14.59 18.19
CA SER A 749 12.12 -14.94 16.97
C SER A 749 13.46 -15.62 17.28
N ARG A 750 14.19 -15.18 18.32
CA ARG A 750 15.42 -15.86 18.78
C ARG A 750 15.12 -17.22 19.42
N MET A 751 14.09 -17.32 20.25
CA MET A 751 13.68 -18.57 20.90
C MET A 751 13.28 -19.65 19.90
N LEU A 752 12.65 -19.25 18.78
CA LEU A 752 12.28 -20.16 17.69
C LEU A 752 13.40 -20.40 16.68
N GLY A 753 14.58 -19.79 16.85
CA GLY A 753 15.70 -19.90 15.92
C GLY A 753 15.46 -19.21 14.56
N ILE A 754 14.53 -18.25 14.50
CA ILE A 754 14.09 -17.56 13.27
C ILE A 754 14.80 -16.20 13.12
N ALA A 755 15.04 -15.50 14.21
CA ALA A 755 15.92 -14.33 14.20
C ALA A 755 17.36 -14.81 14.32
N THR A 756 18.04 -14.94 13.18
CA THR A 756 19.48 -15.09 13.14
C THR A 756 20.11 -13.71 13.36
N GLU A 757 20.91 -13.56 14.41
CA GLU A 757 21.89 -12.48 14.41
C GLU A 757 22.75 -12.63 13.16
N ARG A 758 23.09 -11.50 12.53
CA ARG A 758 23.90 -11.48 11.31
C ARG A 758 25.17 -12.31 11.57
N PRO A 759 25.43 -13.38 10.82
CA PRO A 759 26.55 -14.26 11.09
C PRO A 759 27.86 -13.45 11.03
N LYS A 760 28.64 -13.46 12.12
CA LYS A 760 29.89 -12.67 12.21
C LYS A 760 30.96 -13.16 11.23
N ASP A 761 30.82 -14.39 10.76
CA ASP A 761 31.71 -15.12 9.87
C ASP A 761 31.32 -15.02 8.39
N VAL A 762 30.24 -14.28 8.06
CA VAL A 762 29.81 -14.01 6.69
C VAL A 762 30.12 -12.56 6.32
N TRP A 763 30.73 -12.36 5.15
CA TRP A 763 30.96 -11.03 4.61
C TRP A 763 29.70 -10.54 3.87
N PHE A 764 29.29 -9.30 4.12
CA PHE A 764 28.11 -8.70 3.48
C PHE A 764 28.41 -7.32 2.86
N GLY A 765 29.68 -6.99 2.61
CA GLY A 765 30.08 -5.65 2.20
C GLY A 765 30.28 -4.70 3.39
N ALA A 766 29.96 -3.42 3.17
CA ALA A 766 30.00 -2.38 4.20
C ALA A 766 28.97 -2.63 5.32
N ASP A 767 29.34 -2.25 6.56
CA ASP A 767 28.45 -2.35 7.71
C ASP A 767 27.27 -1.39 7.62
N GLU A 768 27.48 -0.23 6.99
CA GLU A 768 26.46 0.75 6.66
C GLU A 768 26.40 0.95 5.15
N ARG A 769 25.19 1.10 4.59
CA ARG A 769 25.06 1.40 3.16
C ARG A 769 25.57 2.82 2.88
N PRO A 770 26.07 3.10 1.67
CA PRO A 770 26.27 4.47 1.23
C PRO A 770 24.97 5.28 1.35
N GLY A 771 25.05 6.59 1.56
CA GLY A 771 23.85 7.43 1.72
C GLY A 771 22.92 7.33 0.51
N LEU A 772 21.60 7.25 0.74
CA LEU A 772 20.58 7.10 -0.31
C LEU A 772 20.75 8.16 -1.41
N PRO A 773 20.49 7.83 -2.69
CA PRO A 773 20.58 8.79 -3.77
C PRO A 773 19.63 9.97 -3.53
N GLN A 774 20.04 11.16 -3.93
CA GLN A 774 19.15 12.31 -3.93
C GLN A 774 17.93 12.01 -4.82
N PRO A 775 16.74 12.51 -4.48
CA PRO A 775 15.54 12.31 -5.30
C PRO A 775 15.78 12.75 -6.74
N GLY A 776 15.27 11.96 -7.68
CA GLY A 776 15.49 12.15 -9.12
C GLY A 776 16.84 11.68 -9.66
N TYR A 777 17.76 11.26 -8.78
CA TYR A 777 19.01 10.60 -9.16
C TYR A 777 18.91 9.10 -8.93
N VAL A 778 19.58 8.34 -9.79
CA VAL A 778 19.72 6.89 -9.63
C VAL A 778 21.03 6.60 -8.91
N VAL A 779 21.06 5.50 -8.17
CA VAL A 779 22.27 4.95 -7.57
C VAL A 779 23.42 4.89 -8.57
N ALA A 780 24.57 5.43 -8.16
CA ALA A 780 25.79 5.34 -8.95
C ALA A 780 26.17 3.85 -9.12
N THR A 781 26.41 3.44 -10.36
CA THR A 781 26.85 2.09 -10.70
C THR A 781 28.28 2.16 -11.20
N ASP A 782 29.20 1.64 -10.40
CA ASP A 782 30.54 1.30 -10.89
C ASP A 782 30.56 -0.15 -11.36
N LEU A 783 31.42 -0.42 -12.33
CA LEU A 783 31.53 -1.75 -12.92
C LEU A 783 32.92 -2.04 -13.49
N ARG A 784 33.24 -3.33 -13.55
CA ARG A 784 34.43 -3.90 -14.18
C ARG A 784 34.02 -5.08 -15.05
N ALA A 785 34.66 -5.20 -16.21
CA ALA A 785 34.43 -6.27 -17.15
C ALA A 785 35.60 -7.25 -17.13
N LEU A 786 35.29 -8.54 -17.28
CA LEU A 786 36.26 -9.61 -17.45
C LEU A 786 35.82 -10.52 -18.60
N MET A 787 36.72 -10.75 -19.54
CA MET A 787 36.49 -11.66 -20.66
C MET A 787 37.34 -12.93 -20.50
N ILE A 788 36.67 -14.07 -20.39
CA ILE A 788 37.29 -15.40 -20.38
C ILE A 788 37.36 -15.93 -21.82
N SER A 789 38.52 -16.45 -22.21
CA SER A 789 38.75 -16.93 -23.58
C SER A 789 37.77 -18.05 -23.97
N SER A 790 37.50 -18.21 -25.27
CA SER A 790 36.64 -19.31 -25.74
C SER A 790 37.24 -20.67 -25.43
N ASN A 791 38.57 -20.81 -25.49
CA ASN A 791 39.28 -22.04 -25.15
C ASN A 791 39.05 -22.42 -23.67
N THR A 792 39.33 -21.48 -22.75
CA THR A 792 39.07 -21.67 -21.31
C THR A 792 37.59 -21.97 -21.08
N THR A 793 36.68 -21.23 -21.71
CA THR A 793 35.23 -21.42 -21.56
C THR A 793 34.81 -22.83 -21.95
N GLN A 794 35.32 -23.38 -23.06
CA GLN A 794 35.02 -24.75 -23.48
C GLN A 794 35.63 -25.80 -22.55
N GLN A 795 36.84 -25.58 -22.06
CA GLN A 795 37.50 -26.45 -21.07
C GLN A 795 36.69 -26.53 -19.78
N VAL A 796 36.31 -25.37 -19.22
CA VAL A 796 35.47 -25.25 -18.02
C VAL A 796 34.13 -25.96 -18.22
N LEU A 797 33.44 -25.72 -19.35
CA LEU A 797 32.18 -26.41 -19.65
C LEU A 797 32.36 -27.92 -19.78
N GLY A 798 33.50 -28.38 -20.31
CA GLY A 798 33.90 -29.79 -20.35
C GLY A 798 34.04 -30.39 -18.95
N ALA A 799 34.77 -29.71 -18.06
CA ALA A 799 34.94 -30.12 -16.67
C ALA A 799 33.61 -30.15 -15.90
N CYS A 800 32.79 -29.11 -16.05
CA CYS A 800 31.42 -29.05 -15.53
C CYS A 800 30.59 -30.28 -15.94
N ARG A 801 30.60 -30.64 -17.23
CA ARG A 801 29.90 -31.85 -17.73
C ARG A 801 30.42 -33.13 -17.09
N ARG A 802 31.75 -33.31 -17.01
CA ARG A 802 32.37 -34.50 -16.38
C ARG A 802 31.96 -34.65 -14.91
N ARG A 803 31.84 -33.53 -14.17
CA ARG A 803 31.55 -33.52 -12.74
C ARG A 803 30.06 -33.31 -12.38
N ARG A 804 29.18 -33.29 -13.39
CA ARG A 804 27.72 -33.04 -13.26
C ARG A 804 27.38 -31.70 -12.59
N VAL A 805 28.15 -30.66 -12.89
CA VAL A 805 27.96 -29.30 -12.37
C VAL A 805 27.54 -28.38 -13.52
N ARG A 806 26.70 -27.38 -13.26
CA ARG A 806 26.38 -26.32 -14.23
C ARG A 806 27.32 -25.14 -14.02
N LEU A 807 27.59 -24.38 -15.08
CA LEU A 807 28.48 -23.21 -15.02
C LEU A 807 28.06 -22.23 -13.92
N THR A 808 26.76 -21.96 -13.76
CA THR A 808 26.25 -21.07 -12.68
C THR A 808 26.65 -21.56 -11.30
N GLY A 809 26.49 -22.85 -10.99
CA GLY A 809 26.88 -23.40 -9.68
C GLY A 809 28.40 -23.41 -9.47
N LEU A 810 29.19 -23.58 -10.53
CA LEU A 810 30.65 -23.41 -10.46
C LEU A 810 31.04 -21.96 -10.18
N LEU A 811 30.45 -21.01 -10.91
CA LEU A 811 30.72 -19.58 -10.73
C LEU A 811 30.42 -19.13 -9.30
N SER A 812 29.31 -19.58 -8.70
CA SER A 812 28.99 -19.34 -7.28
C SER A 812 30.17 -19.66 -6.35
N GLN A 813 30.75 -20.85 -6.48
CA GLN A 813 31.87 -21.27 -5.63
C GLN A 813 33.16 -20.52 -5.95
N VAL A 814 33.46 -20.30 -7.24
CA VAL A 814 34.68 -19.60 -7.68
C VAL A 814 34.67 -18.12 -7.25
N ILE A 815 33.50 -17.47 -7.30
CA ILE A 815 33.28 -16.10 -6.81
C ILE A 815 33.53 -16.03 -5.30
N ALA A 816 32.92 -16.93 -4.52
CA ALA A 816 33.12 -16.96 -3.06
C ALA A 816 34.60 -17.15 -2.70
N ARG A 817 35.31 -18.05 -3.40
CA ARG A 817 36.76 -18.25 -3.23
C ARG A 817 37.56 -17.00 -3.57
N ALA A 818 37.26 -16.35 -4.69
CA ALA A 818 37.94 -15.12 -5.11
C ALA A 818 37.73 -13.98 -4.10
N LEU A 819 36.51 -13.82 -3.58
CA LEU A 819 36.18 -12.86 -2.51
C LEU A 819 36.97 -13.16 -1.24
N SER A 820 37.02 -14.41 -0.79
CA SER A 820 37.81 -14.82 0.38
C SER A 820 39.29 -14.45 0.24
N ILE A 821 39.89 -14.72 -0.92
CA ILE A 821 41.28 -14.36 -1.21
C ILE A 821 41.48 -12.84 -1.19
N ALA A 822 40.62 -12.09 -1.89
CA ALA A 822 40.71 -10.65 -2.01
C ALA A 822 40.54 -9.93 -0.66
N LEU A 823 39.67 -10.45 0.21
CA LEU A 823 39.45 -9.96 1.57
C LEU A 823 40.61 -10.30 2.50
N ARG A 824 41.17 -11.51 2.41
CA ARG A 824 42.34 -11.93 3.21
C ARG A 824 43.56 -11.09 2.91
N ALA A 825 43.78 -10.77 1.63
CA ALA A 825 44.84 -9.84 1.22
C ALA A 825 44.72 -8.45 1.87
N ARG A 826 43.52 -8.10 2.36
CA ARG A 826 43.19 -6.86 3.08
C ARG A 826 42.99 -7.07 4.59
N GLY A 827 43.49 -8.17 5.15
CA GLY A 827 43.43 -8.47 6.58
C GLY A 827 42.06 -8.94 7.10
N LYS A 828 41.12 -9.27 6.22
CA LYS A 828 39.77 -9.75 6.57
C LYS A 828 39.62 -11.24 6.24
N ASP A 829 39.52 -12.10 7.25
CA ASP A 829 39.43 -13.56 7.06
C ASP A 829 37.99 -14.07 7.08
N TYR A 830 37.31 -14.02 5.93
CA TYR A 830 35.97 -14.56 5.75
C TYR A 830 36.00 -15.86 4.94
N VAL A 831 35.24 -16.84 5.40
CA VAL A 831 35.11 -18.16 4.75
C VAL A 831 33.69 -18.51 4.33
N ASN A 832 32.69 -17.74 4.79
CA ASN A 832 31.29 -17.94 4.42
C ASN A 832 30.76 -16.74 3.61
N PHE A 833 30.04 -17.03 2.54
CA PHE A 833 29.49 -16.03 1.64
C PHE A 833 28.04 -16.37 1.31
N SER A 834 27.11 -15.52 1.72
CA SER A 834 25.72 -15.58 1.29
C SER A 834 25.59 -15.08 -0.15
N GLN A 835 24.84 -15.81 -0.98
CA GLN A 835 24.61 -15.47 -2.38
C GLN A 835 23.12 -15.51 -2.75
N ALA A 836 22.74 -14.64 -3.66
CA ALA A 836 21.44 -14.67 -4.34
C ALA A 836 21.64 -14.93 -5.85
N THR A 837 21.04 -15.99 -6.38
CA THR A 837 21.14 -16.34 -7.80
C THR A 837 19.81 -16.10 -8.50
N ALA A 838 19.80 -15.30 -9.57
CA ALA A 838 18.60 -15.06 -10.36
C ALA A 838 18.19 -16.31 -11.14
N ILE A 839 16.89 -16.64 -11.13
CA ILE A 839 16.31 -17.80 -11.84
C ILE A 839 15.17 -17.38 -12.77
N ASP A 840 15.14 -17.92 -13.98
CA ASP A 840 14.07 -17.68 -14.96
C ASP A 840 12.92 -18.68 -14.78
N LEU A 841 11.74 -18.19 -14.41
CA LEU A 841 10.56 -19.03 -14.17
C LEU A 841 9.75 -19.35 -15.44
N ARG A 842 10.14 -18.83 -16.61
CA ARG A 842 9.43 -19.13 -17.87
C ARG A 842 9.35 -20.63 -18.18
N ARG A 843 10.26 -21.45 -17.64
CA ARG A 843 10.17 -22.92 -17.76
C ARG A 843 8.92 -23.51 -17.11
N CYS A 844 8.42 -22.87 -16.06
CA CYS A 844 7.20 -23.27 -15.36
C CYS A 844 5.93 -22.58 -15.92
N ILE A 845 6.11 -21.65 -16.87
CA ILE A 845 5.04 -20.81 -17.43
C ILE A 845 5.16 -20.85 -18.96
N PRO A 846 4.67 -21.92 -19.62
CA PRO A 846 4.76 -22.06 -21.08
C PRO A 846 4.20 -20.86 -21.84
N GLU A 847 3.19 -20.19 -21.30
CA GLU A 847 2.55 -18.99 -21.87
C GLU A 847 3.50 -17.78 -21.92
N ALA A 848 4.47 -17.71 -21.01
CA ALA A 848 5.48 -16.66 -20.96
C ALA A 848 6.69 -16.95 -21.85
N ALA A 849 6.77 -18.14 -22.47
CA ALA A 849 7.86 -18.53 -23.33
C ALA A 849 7.97 -17.59 -24.54
N GLY A 850 9.14 -16.96 -24.71
CA GLY A 850 9.36 -16.02 -25.81
C GLY A 850 8.78 -14.62 -25.58
N THR A 851 8.25 -14.32 -24.39
CA THR A 851 7.72 -12.99 -24.04
C THR A 851 8.70 -12.20 -23.17
N MET A 852 8.82 -10.89 -23.45
CA MET A 852 9.47 -9.94 -22.56
C MET A 852 8.58 -9.67 -21.33
N GLY A 853 9.18 -9.45 -20.18
CA GLY A 853 8.49 -9.16 -18.92
C GLY A 853 9.31 -9.60 -17.70
N ASN A 854 8.75 -9.45 -16.51
CA ASN A 854 9.40 -9.78 -15.25
C ASN A 854 8.98 -11.17 -14.76
N TYR A 855 9.77 -12.19 -15.11
CA TYR A 855 9.55 -13.59 -14.68
C TYR A 855 10.75 -14.18 -13.94
N ALA A 856 11.66 -13.30 -13.49
CA ALA A 856 12.81 -13.69 -12.69
C ALA A 856 12.47 -13.75 -11.20
N SER A 857 12.91 -14.83 -10.54
CA SER A 857 12.93 -14.99 -9.10
C SER A 857 14.37 -15.09 -8.61
N ALA A 858 14.58 -15.39 -7.33
CA ALA A 858 15.89 -15.63 -6.75
C ALA A 858 15.93 -16.96 -5.98
N ALA A 859 17.11 -17.57 -5.95
CA ALA A 859 17.44 -18.66 -5.04
C ALA A 859 18.60 -18.21 -4.13
N GLU A 860 18.48 -18.47 -2.84
CA GLU A 860 19.47 -18.08 -1.84
C GLU A 860 20.28 -19.30 -1.41
N ASP A 861 21.61 -19.14 -1.35
CA ASP A 861 22.54 -20.19 -0.97
C ASP A 861 23.68 -19.58 -0.13
N THR A 862 24.39 -20.40 0.64
CA THR A 862 25.61 -20.00 1.34
C THR A 862 26.78 -20.83 0.82
N SER A 863 27.76 -20.18 0.22
CA SER A 863 29.01 -20.79 -0.22
C SER A 863 30.04 -20.77 0.90
N VAL A 864 30.58 -21.94 1.21
CA VAL A 864 31.65 -22.13 2.20
C VAL A 864 32.97 -22.37 1.47
N VAL A 865 33.97 -21.58 1.82
CA VAL A 865 35.32 -21.65 1.25
C VAL A 865 36.24 -22.39 2.23
N SER A 866 36.97 -23.39 1.74
CA SER A 866 37.96 -24.08 2.57
C SER A 866 39.11 -23.13 2.92
N PRO A 867 39.67 -23.18 4.14
CA PRO A 867 40.82 -22.35 4.51
C PRO A 867 41.99 -22.63 3.56
N ILE A 868 42.35 -21.63 2.76
CA ILE A 868 43.51 -21.71 1.86
C ILE A 868 44.77 -21.64 2.74
N CYS A 869 45.50 -22.76 2.86
CA CYS A 869 46.81 -22.79 3.52
C CYS A 869 47.82 -21.97 2.70
N SER A 870 48.55 -21.09 3.36
CA SER A 870 49.54 -20.18 2.77
C SER A 870 50.53 -20.89 1.85
N GLY A 871 50.72 -20.37 0.63
CA GLY A 871 51.95 -20.58 -0.14
C GLY A 871 51.76 -20.98 -1.59
N THR A 872 50.98 -22.00 -1.92
CA THR A 872 50.96 -22.56 -3.29
C THR A 872 49.71 -23.40 -3.54
N ALA A 873 48.74 -22.84 -4.27
CA ALA A 873 47.74 -23.49 -5.14
C ALA A 873 46.50 -22.59 -5.29
N LEU A 874 46.66 -21.42 -5.93
CA LEU A 874 45.51 -20.66 -6.43
C LEU A 874 44.77 -21.43 -7.54
N ASP A 875 45.46 -22.38 -8.16
CA ASP A 875 45.13 -22.84 -9.52
C ASP A 875 44.11 -23.98 -9.55
N ARG A 876 43.90 -24.74 -8.47
CA ARG A 876 43.07 -25.97 -8.53
C ARG A 876 41.93 -25.99 -7.52
N LEU A 877 40.73 -26.18 -8.05
CA LEU A 877 39.52 -26.44 -7.28
C LEU A 877 39.59 -27.84 -6.64
N SER A 878 39.36 -27.90 -5.33
CA SER A 878 39.32 -29.16 -4.59
C SER A 878 38.02 -29.92 -4.86
N ASP A 879 37.95 -31.20 -4.50
CA ASP A 879 36.72 -31.97 -4.63
C ASP A 879 35.57 -31.41 -3.79
N ARG A 880 35.88 -30.77 -2.64
CA ARG A 880 34.89 -30.06 -1.83
C ARG A 880 34.29 -28.84 -2.55
N ASP A 881 35.10 -28.11 -3.31
CA ASP A 881 34.60 -26.98 -4.11
C ASP A 881 33.66 -27.45 -5.20
N TRP A 882 33.99 -28.55 -5.87
CA TRP A 882 33.12 -29.16 -6.87
C TRP A 882 31.84 -29.74 -6.27
N GLU A 883 31.89 -30.26 -5.05
CA GLU A 883 30.72 -30.71 -4.31
C GLU A 883 29.80 -29.53 -3.93
N ALA A 884 30.36 -28.43 -3.44
CA ALA A 884 29.61 -27.19 -3.17
C ALA A 884 28.96 -26.64 -4.46
N ALA A 885 29.71 -26.60 -5.56
CA ALA A 885 29.18 -26.18 -6.86
C ALA A 885 28.06 -27.11 -7.38
N ARG A 886 28.12 -28.41 -7.07
CA ARG A 886 27.08 -29.39 -7.40
C ARG A 886 25.83 -29.17 -6.56
N HIS A 887 25.99 -28.94 -5.25
CA HIS A 887 24.88 -28.61 -4.37
C HIS A 887 24.09 -27.40 -4.88
N VAL A 888 24.78 -26.30 -5.20
CA VAL A 888 24.15 -25.11 -5.80
C VAL A 888 23.48 -25.45 -7.13
N THR A 889 24.12 -26.26 -7.98
CA THR A 889 23.52 -26.70 -9.25
C THR A 889 22.20 -27.45 -9.05
N GLU A 890 22.15 -28.38 -8.10
CA GLU A 890 20.97 -29.19 -7.78
C GLU A 890 19.87 -28.34 -7.16
N HIS A 891 20.23 -27.45 -6.23
CA HIS A 891 19.31 -26.52 -5.60
C HIS A 891 18.67 -25.58 -6.63
N LEU A 892 19.46 -24.96 -7.52
CA LEU A 892 18.94 -24.11 -8.60
C LEU A 892 18.01 -24.90 -9.55
N ALA A 893 18.34 -26.15 -9.86
CA ALA A 893 17.48 -27.01 -10.67
C ALA A 893 16.13 -27.29 -9.98
N GLN A 894 16.15 -27.52 -8.67
CA GLN A 894 14.94 -27.70 -7.86
C GLN A 894 14.09 -26.42 -7.84
N VAL A 895 14.65 -25.28 -7.45
CA VAL A 895 13.90 -24.02 -7.31
C VAL A 895 13.38 -23.52 -8.67
N SER A 896 14.12 -23.68 -9.76
CA SER A 896 13.67 -23.27 -11.11
C SER A 896 12.66 -24.22 -11.77
N SER A 897 12.34 -25.35 -11.13
CA SER A 897 11.38 -26.33 -11.65
C SER A 897 9.96 -26.16 -11.12
N THR A 898 9.73 -25.24 -10.18
CA THR A 898 8.45 -25.07 -9.49
C THR A 898 8.10 -23.59 -9.28
N LEU A 899 6.80 -23.28 -9.19
CA LEU A 899 6.30 -21.95 -8.79
C LEU A 899 5.97 -21.87 -7.29
N THR A 900 6.08 -22.99 -6.58
CA THR A 900 5.86 -23.05 -5.12
C THR A 900 7.05 -22.45 -4.39
N ASN A 901 6.78 -21.67 -3.33
CA ASN A 901 7.80 -21.12 -2.43
C ASN A 901 8.86 -20.26 -3.14
N GLN A 902 8.41 -19.46 -4.11
CA GLN A 902 9.25 -18.46 -4.75
C GLN A 902 9.31 -17.17 -3.90
N PRO A 903 10.48 -16.53 -3.72
CA PRO A 903 10.57 -15.24 -3.03
C PRO A 903 9.66 -14.17 -3.61
N LEU A 904 9.50 -14.14 -4.94
CA LEU A 904 8.58 -13.20 -5.61
C LEU A 904 7.14 -13.35 -5.11
N SER A 905 6.73 -14.54 -4.68
CA SER A 905 5.38 -14.82 -4.22
C SER A 905 5.09 -14.16 -2.87
N LEU A 906 6.13 -13.90 -2.07
CA LEU A 906 6.00 -13.19 -0.79
C LEU A 906 5.58 -11.73 -0.99
N LEU A 907 5.86 -11.16 -2.18
CA LEU A 907 5.49 -9.78 -2.51
C LEU A 907 3.98 -9.53 -2.46
N LYS A 908 3.15 -10.57 -2.59
CA LYS A 908 1.68 -10.45 -2.48
C LYS A 908 1.18 -10.04 -1.09
N TYR A 909 2.05 -10.12 -0.06
CA TYR A 909 1.75 -9.70 1.30
C TYR A 909 2.27 -8.30 1.63
N LEU A 910 2.89 -7.61 0.66
CA LEU A 910 3.32 -6.23 0.81
C LEU A 910 2.18 -5.29 0.47
N ASN A 911 1.91 -4.33 1.36
CA ASN A 911 0.91 -3.29 1.13
C ASN A 911 1.51 -2.04 0.46
N ASP A 912 2.81 -1.79 0.64
CA ASP A 912 3.52 -0.66 0.05
C ASP A 912 4.95 -1.07 -0.38
N PHE A 913 5.13 -1.18 -1.69
CA PHE A 913 6.42 -1.52 -2.30
C PHE A 913 7.47 -0.44 -2.10
N SER A 914 7.08 0.84 -2.09
CA SER A 914 8.01 1.97 -1.97
C SER A 914 8.61 2.00 -0.56
N SER A 915 7.77 1.94 0.47
CA SER A 915 8.22 1.86 1.86
C SER A 915 9.09 0.62 2.12
N TRP A 916 8.73 -0.53 1.54
CA TRP A 916 9.53 -1.75 1.67
C TRP A 916 10.91 -1.62 1.02
N ILE A 917 11.00 -1.00 -0.18
CA ILE A 917 12.27 -0.74 -0.87
C ILE A 917 13.12 0.28 -0.10
N ILE A 918 12.52 1.34 0.45
CA ILE A 918 13.23 2.32 1.29
C ILE A 918 13.78 1.64 2.55
N GLN A 919 12.98 0.80 3.21
CA GLN A 919 13.42 0.04 4.37
C GLN A 919 14.60 -0.89 4.02
N LYS A 920 14.49 -1.68 2.94
CA LYS A 920 15.58 -2.55 2.46
C LYS A 920 16.87 -1.77 2.17
N ALA A 921 16.74 -0.59 1.56
CA ALA A 921 17.88 0.28 1.26
C ALA A 921 18.47 0.94 2.52
N SER A 922 17.72 1.05 3.61
CA SER A 922 18.21 1.57 4.90
C SER A 922 18.91 0.52 5.76
N THR A 923 18.76 -0.77 5.44
CA THR A 923 19.39 -1.88 6.18
C THR A 923 20.62 -2.41 5.45
N PRO A 924 21.66 -2.90 6.15
CA PRO A 924 22.87 -3.46 5.50
C PRO A 924 22.55 -4.59 4.51
N ALA A 925 23.45 -4.88 3.57
CA ALA A 925 23.24 -5.91 2.56
C ALA A 925 22.92 -7.30 3.17
N GLU A 926 21.93 -7.97 2.59
CA GLU A 926 21.52 -9.31 3.02
C GLU A 926 22.36 -10.42 2.38
N HIS A 927 23.08 -10.12 1.30
CA HIS A 927 23.92 -11.06 0.57
C HIS A 927 25.28 -10.45 0.23
N SER A 928 26.32 -11.28 0.24
CA SER A 928 27.68 -10.88 -0.16
C SER A 928 27.74 -10.57 -1.65
N PHE A 929 27.14 -11.43 -2.47
CA PHE A 929 27.07 -11.19 -3.91
C PHE A 929 25.78 -11.74 -4.52
N GLU A 930 25.39 -11.19 -5.66
CA GLU A 930 24.37 -11.76 -6.53
C GLU A 930 24.98 -12.28 -7.83
N LEU A 931 24.42 -13.37 -8.37
CA LEU A 931 24.83 -13.97 -9.63
C LEU A 931 23.65 -14.02 -10.59
N SER A 932 23.78 -13.34 -11.74
CA SER A 932 22.78 -13.37 -12.81
C SER A 932 23.39 -13.92 -14.09
N ASN A 933 22.88 -15.07 -14.57
CA ASN A 933 23.37 -15.71 -15.78
C ASN A 933 22.25 -15.74 -16.83
N VAL A 934 22.35 -14.90 -17.86
CA VAL A 934 21.36 -14.82 -18.95
C VAL A 934 21.46 -15.99 -19.94
N GLY A 935 22.48 -16.82 -19.79
CA GLY A 935 22.70 -18.05 -20.55
C GLY A 935 23.50 -17.84 -21.82
N VAL A 936 23.32 -18.76 -22.75
CA VAL A 936 24.08 -18.84 -24.00
C VAL A 936 23.24 -18.28 -25.15
N PHE A 937 23.78 -17.27 -25.84
CA PHE A 937 23.25 -16.80 -27.10
C PHE A 937 23.58 -17.81 -28.20
N ASN A 938 22.56 -18.31 -28.89
CA ASN A 938 22.76 -19.29 -29.96
C ASN A 938 23.45 -18.59 -31.13
N ALA A 939 24.69 -18.99 -31.42
CA ALA A 939 25.29 -18.79 -32.73
C ALA A 939 24.71 -19.84 -33.70
N PRO A 940 24.56 -19.53 -34.99
CA PRO A 940 24.17 -20.54 -35.98
C PRO A 940 25.12 -21.74 -35.95
N ASP A 941 24.59 -22.95 -36.18
CA ASP A 941 25.41 -24.16 -36.23
C ASP A 941 26.45 -24.05 -37.36
N ALA A 942 27.61 -24.69 -37.19
CA ALA A 942 28.75 -24.61 -38.12
C ALA A 942 28.46 -25.08 -39.57
N GLY A 943 27.23 -25.54 -39.86
CA GLY A 943 26.72 -25.85 -41.20
C GLY A 943 25.84 -24.78 -41.85
N GLU A 944 25.42 -23.73 -41.13
CA GLU A 944 24.67 -22.58 -41.67
C GLU A 944 25.62 -21.44 -42.08
N THR A 945 26.57 -21.74 -42.95
CA THR A 945 27.60 -20.80 -43.45
C THR A 945 27.07 -19.72 -44.42
N GLN A 946 25.75 -19.61 -44.61
CA GLN A 946 25.13 -18.68 -45.56
C GLN A 946 24.52 -17.41 -44.94
N GLN A 947 24.49 -17.26 -43.61
CA GLN A 947 23.88 -16.08 -42.97
C GLN A 947 24.84 -14.88 -42.91
N GLU A 948 24.38 -13.71 -43.40
CA GLU A 948 25.17 -12.48 -43.53
C GLU A 948 25.59 -11.89 -42.17
N TRP A 949 24.66 -11.79 -41.21
CA TRP A 949 24.88 -11.22 -39.89
C TRP A 949 24.90 -12.30 -38.80
N GLN A 950 25.85 -12.19 -37.86
CA GLN A 950 26.01 -13.13 -36.74
C GLN A 950 26.34 -12.39 -35.44
N VAL A 951 25.83 -12.89 -34.30
CA VAL A 951 26.26 -12.43 -32.98
C VAL A 951 27.56 -13.12 -32.60
N ARG A 952 28.63 -12.34 -32.48
CA ARG A 952 29.99 -12.79 -32.18
C ARG A 952 30.26 -12.84 -30.68
N ASP A 953 29.76 -11.85 -29.95
CA ASP A 953 29.95 -11.72 -28.51
C ASP A 953 28.72 -11.11 -27.84
N VAL A 954 28.53 -11.37 -26.56
CA VAL A 954 27.45 -10.82 -25.75
C VAL A 954 27.96 -10.43 -24.37
N VAL A 955 27.45 -9.32 -23.83
CA VAL A 955 27.81 -8.81 -22.51
C VAL A 955 26.55 -8.40 -21.78
N PHE A 956 26.42 -8.80 -20.53
CA PHE A 956 25.27 -8.48 -19.69
C PHE A 956 25.71 -7.82 -18.38
N SER A 957 24.98 -6.79 -17.95
CA SER A 957 25.17 -6.16 -16.63
C SER A 957 23.86 -5.60 -16.09
N GLY A 958 23.62 -5.77 -14.79
CA GLY A 958 22.64 -4.99 -14.04
C GLY A 958 23.23 -3.66 -13.54
N SER A 959 22.38 -2.69 -13.21
CA SER A 959 22.80 -1.56 -12.39
C SER A 959 23.07 -2.00 -10.96
N ALA A 960 23.73 -1.15 -10.18
CA ALA A 960 23.83 -1.34 -8.74
C ALA A 960 22.44 -1.37 -8.08
N ASP A 961 22.30 -2.17 -7.02
CA ASP A 961 21.04 -2.35 -6.29
C ASP A 961 21.14 -1.80 -4.87
N CYS A 962 20.49 -0.66 -4.61
CA CYS A 962 20.44 -0.07 -3.27
C CYS A 962 19.85 -0.99 -2.21
N GLY A 963 18.98 -1.94 -2.58
CA GLY A 963 18.39 -2.90 -1.64
C GLY A 963 19.02 -4.29 -1.71
N GLY A 964 19.96 -4.53 -2.62
CA GLY A 964 20.46 -5.85 -2.99
C GLY A 964 21.77 -6.25 -2.31
N ALA A 965 22.48 -7.18 -2.95
CA ALA A 965 23.77 -7.70 -2.53
C ALA A 965 24.88 -6.63 -2.63
N ALA A 966 25.99 -6.82 -1.91
CA ALA A 966 27.12 -5.89 -1.97
C ALA A 966 27.78 -5.84 -3.37
N LEU A 967 27.94 -7.00 -4.01
CA LEU A 967 28.53 -7.13 -5.34
C LEU A 967 27.60 -7.88 -6.30
N SER A 968 27.32 -7.32 -7.47
CA SER A 968 26.54 -8.00 -8.52
C SER A 968 27.45 -8.53 -9.62
N ILE A 969 27.34 -9.82 -9.95
CA ILE A 969 28.10 -10.45 -11.03
C ILE A 969 27.13 -10.99 -12.09
N CYS A 970 27.28 -10.47 -13.30
CA CYS A 970 26.48 -10.84 -14.45
C CYS A 970 27.30 -11.67 -15.44
N ALA A 971 26.76 -12.81 -15.88
CA ALA A 971 27.39 -13.72 -16.81
C ALA A 971 26.59 -13.85 -18.11
N ALA A 972 27.30 -13.79 -19.24
CA ALA A 972 26.74 -14.03 -20.58
C ALA A 972 27.78 -14.69 -21.49
N SER A 973 27.32 -15.44 -22.49
CA SER A 973 28.22 -16.07 -23.47
C SER A 973 27.51 -16.34 -24.79
N THR A 974 28.28 -16.45 -25.88
CA THR A 974 27.80 -17.01 -27.15
C THR A 974 28.16 -18.48 -27.26
N LYS A 975 27.42 -19.26 -28.04
CA LYS A 975 27.71 -20.68 -28.29
C LYS A 975 29.11 -20.82 -28.92
N GLY A 976 30.04 -21.44 -28.21
CA GLY A 976 31.43 -21.60 -28.66
C GLY A 976 32.32 -20.36 -28.48
N GLY A 977 31.78 -19.25 -27.97
CA GLY A 977 32.51 -18.00 -27.78
C GLY A 977 33.08 -17.81 -26.39
N ARG A 978 33.40 -16.56 -26.07
CA ARG A 978 33.91 -16.11 -24.77
C ARG A 978 32.81 -16.10 -23.71
N LEU A 979 33.22 -16.20 -22.45
CA LEU A 979 32.35 -15.92 -21.30
C LEU A 979 32.68 -14.51 -20.80
N SER A 980 31.69 -13.62 -20.82
CA SER A 980 31.77 -12.29 -20.24
C SER A 980 31.29 -12.34 -18.79
N LEU A 981 32.06 -11.77 -17.87
CA LEU A 981 31.66 -11.53 -16.49
C LEU A 981 31.73 -10.02 -16.22
N ILE A 982 30.61 -9.40 -15.84
CA ILE A 982 30.58 -8.00 -15.40
C ILE A 982 30.30 -7.96 -13.91
N ALA A 983 31.25 -7.43 -13.15
CA ALA A 983 31.03 -7.06 -11.76
C ALA A 983 30.50 -5.63 -11.70
N SER A 984 29.45 -5.38 -10.94
CA SER A 984 28.87 -4.06 -10.71
C SER A 984 28.51 -3.88 -9.24
N TRP A 985 28.70 -2.68 -8.72
CA TRP A 985 28.42 -2.35 -7.33
C TRP A 985 28.06 -0.88 -7.17
N TRP A 986 27.48 -0.56 -6.02
CA TRP A 986 27.26 0.82 -5.61
C TRP A 986 28.52 1.31 -4.89
N PRO A 987 29.17 2.40 -5.33
CA PRO A 987 30.35 2.92 -4.64
C PRO A 987 30.14 3.13 -3.14
N GLY A 988 31.04 2.56 -2.33
CA GLY A 988 31.02 2.50 -0.88
C GLY A 988 30.37 1.24 -0.29
N MET A 989 29.71 0.40 -1.12
CA MET A 989 28.97 -0.76 -0.65
C MET A 989 29.84 -1.98 -0.35
N LEU A 990 31.06 -2.06 -0.88
CA LEU A 990 31.96 -3.19 -0.65
C LEU A 990 32.68 -3.08 0.71
N GLY A 991 32.78 -1.88 1.28
CA GLY A 991 33.36 -1.66 2.62
C GLY A 991 34.85 -2.00 2.69
N VAL A 992 35.57 -1.75 1.60
CA VAL A 992 37.01 -1.96 1.46
C VAL A 992 37.65 -0.70 0.87
N GLU A 993 38.93 -0.49 1.17
CA GLU A 993 39.71 0.56 0.50
C GLU A 993 39.94 0.20 -0.97
N ASP A 994 39.76 1.19 -1.84
CA ASP A 994 39.83 1.07 -3.31
C ASP A 994 38.96 -0.08 -3.85
N GLU A 995 37.66 0.18 -3.94
CA GLU A 995 36.67 -0.79 -4.39
C GLU A 995 36.88 -1.25 -5.85
N ASP A 996 37.40 -0.38 -6.71
CA ASP A 996 37.67 -0.71 -8.12
C ASP A 996 38.85 -1.68 -8.22
N ALA A 997 39.93 -1.44 -7.47
CA ALA A 997 41.04 -2.40 -7.35
C ALA A 997 40.62 -3.70 -6.65
N PHE A 998 39.70 -3.64 -5.68
CA PHE A 998 39.15 -4.86 -5.06
C PHE A 998 38.35 -5.68 -6.06
N ALA A 999 37.44 -5.07 -6.82
CA ALA A 999 36.66 -5.75 -7.85
C ALA A 999 37.55 -6.36 -8.94
N GLU A 1000 38.63 -5.67 -9.33
CA GLU A 1000 39.65 -6.16 -10.25
C GLU A 1000 40.33 -7.43 -9.73
N VAL A 1001 40.82 -7.42 -8.47
CA VAL A 1001 41.43 -8.60 -7.84
C VAL A 1001 40.44 -9.78 -7.76
N VAL A 1002 39.16 -9.51 -7.48
CA VAL A 1002 38.13 -10.56 -7.44
C VAL A 1002 37.93 -11.17 -8.84
N LEU A 1003 37.81 -10.36 -9.88
CA LEU A 1003 37.65 -10.82 -11.25
C LEU A 1003 38.89 -11.58 -11.75
N GLU A 1004 40.10 -11.07 -11.50
CA GLU A 1004 41.35 -11.78 -11.81
C GLU A 1004 41.45 -13.11 -11.06
N GLY A 1005 41.05 -13.14 -9.79
CA GLY A 1005 40.98 -14.37 -9.00
C GLY A 1005 40.01 -15.38 -9.58
N ILE A 1006 38.87 -14.95 -10.14
CA ILE A 1006 37.95 -15.82 -10.88
C ILE A 1006 38.64 -16.35 -12.14
N LYS A 1007 39.29 -15.48 -12.91
CA LYS A 1007 40.01 -15.84 -14.15
C LYS A 1007 41.06 -16.92 -13.90
N ILE A 1008 41.96 -16.71 -12.94
CA ILE A 1008 43.04 -17.64 -12.57
C ILE A 1008 42.46 -19.02 -12.22
N GLN A 1009 41.40 -19.05 -11.41
CA GLN A 1009 40.75 -20.30 -11.02
C GLN A 1009 40.08 -21.01 -12.18
N LEU A 1010 39.52 -20.28 -13.16
CA LEU A 1010 38.90 -20.88 -14.34
C LEU A 1010 39.95 -21.36 -15.36
N ASP A 1011 41.05 -20.61 -15.54
CA ASP A 1011 42.17 -20.98 -16.41
C ASP A 1011 42.94 -22.21 -15.88
N GLY A 1012 42.93 -22.44 -14.57
CA GLY A 1012 43.54 -23.61 -13.93
C GLY A 1012 42.70 -24.91 -13.96
N ILE A 1013 41.53 -24.91 -14.62
CA ILE A 1013 40.67 -26.10 -14.74
C ILE A 1013 41.09 -26.97 -15.93
N ASP A 1014 41.59 -28.17 -15.61
CA ASP A 1014 41.96 -29.23 -16.57
C ASP A 1014 40.78 -30.15 -16.98
#